data_AF-A0A7G8TAE3-F1
#
_entry.id   AF-A0A7G8TAE3-F1
#
_cell.length_a   1.000
_cell.length_b   1.000
_cell.length_c   1.000
_cell.angle_alpha   90.00
_cell.angle_beta   90.00
_cell.angle_gamma   90.00
#
_symmetry.space_group_name_H-M   'P 1'
#
loop_
_entity.id
_entity.type
_entity.pdbx_description
1 polymer ?
#
loop_
_entity_poly.entity_id
_entity_poly.type
_entity_poly.pdbx_seq_one_letter_code
_entity_poly.pdbx_strand_id
1 'polypeptide(L)'
;MGLSGASTGAGVLNCCDGLLRIEKETELDQVVALAGNPNVGKSTVFNNLTGMNQHTGNWPGKTVANAQGTYRYQGRNFILVDIPGTYSLMANSEEEEIARDFICFGNPDATVVVADATCLERNLNLVLQTMEISGHVILCVNLLDEARKKKIRIDLKLLSQKLGIPVVGTSARSGKGLNDLMETVMRLTRSDQKATPFPITYDEAVEKAIELLRPAVDHVLSGKLNSRWVSLKLLDGDESLLKSLKKYLGYDLLSFQDIVESLERARSLLAENSITGDLFRDRVVTRIIQNCEDICRGVIVCDKEKYAERDRKIDRILTSRATGIPIMLLLLLLIFWLTITGANYPSELIAAGLFWVEDRLTEFFILISAPAWIRGILIDGIYRTLAWVVSVMLPPMAIFFPLFTLLEDLGYLPRVAFNLDDFFRKAHAHGKQALTMCMGFGCNACGVIGCRIIDSPRERLIAILTNNFVPCNGRFPTLIAVITMFFAAAVSGPFQSAVSALTLTAVIVFGVFMTMIISKILSKTILKGMPSSFNLELPPYRRPQIGRVIVRSIFDRTLFVLQRAVVVAAPAGLVIWLLANIHVGGISLLAHCADFLDPFGRLIGMDGYILMAFILGFPANEIVVPIIIMSYMATGALTDYESLAQLHTLFVSRGWTWLTAVCVMLFSLMHWPCGTTCLTIHKETQSMKWTLLSFAIPTVTGIAVCFLVANSVRLLGLA
;
A
#
# COMPACT_ATOMS: atom_id res chain seq x y z
N MET A 1 12.13 20.43 6.29
CA MET A 1 11.15 21.05 7.21
C MET A 1 10.16 19.98 7.62
N GLY A 2 10.36 19.44 8.82
CA GLY A 2 9.62 18.28 9.31
C GLY A 2 8.24 18.67 9.79
N LEU A 3 7.23 17.93 9.36
CA LEU A 3 5.88 17.98 9.90
C LEU A 3 5.96 17.64 11.39
N SER A 4 5.66 18.62 12.25
CA SER A 4 5.63 18.46 13.71
C SER A 4 4.52 17.48 14.12
N GLY A 5 4.81 16.66 15.14
CA GLY A 5 3.89 15.63 15.68
C GLY A 5 2.57 16.16 16.25
N ALA A 6 2.42 17.47 16.43
CA ALA A 6 1.16 18.09 16.85
C ALA A 6 0.08 18.09 15.76
N SER A 7 0.45 17.88 14.49
CA SER A 7 -0.45 17.98 13.34
C SER A 7 -1.00 16.64 12.83
N THR A 8 -0.56 15.51 13.40
CA THR A 8 -1.06 14.18 13.00
C THR A 8 -0.96 13.16 14.14
N GLY A 9 -2.11 12.61 14.55
CA GLY A 9 -2.20 11.43 15.42
C GLY A 9 -2.46 11.74 16.91
N ALA A 10 -3.32 10.91 17.51
CA ALA A 10 -3.67 10.77 18.94
C ALA A 10 -4.18 12.01 19.72
N GLY A 11 -3.68 13.22 19.47
CA GLY A 11 -4.18 14.44 20.14
C GLY A 11 -5.63 14.78 19.79
N VAL A 12 -6.09 14.35 18.61
CA VAL A 12 -7.49 14.50 18.17
C VAL A 12 -8.40 13.44 18.82
N LEU A 13 -7.85 12.32 19.30
CA LEU A 13 -8.65 11.25 19.95
C LEU A 13 -9.06 11.60 21.39
N ASN A 14 -8.42 12.59 22.01
CA ASN A 14 -8.71 13.02 23.39
C ASN A 14 -9.53 14.31 23.50
N CYS A 15 -10.05 14.83 22.38
CA CYS A 15 -11.08 15.87 22.40
C CYS A 15 -12.42 15.23 22.06
N CYS A 16 -13.30 15.19 23.05
CA CYS A 16 -14.71 14.80 23.07
C CYS A 16 -15.40 14.50 21.70
N ASP A 17 -16.07 13.35 21.67
CA ASP A 17 -17.26 13.00 20.85
C ASP A 17 -17.16 12.56 19.39
N GLY A 18 -16.00 12.55 18.73
CA GLY A 18 -15.84 11.90 17.40
C GLY A 18 -16.70 12.49 16.26
N LEU A 19 -17.46 13.55 16.53
CA LEU A 19 -18.05 14.45 15.55
C LEU A 19 -17.09 15.62 15.38
N LEU A 20 -16.77 15.98 14.14
CA LEU A 20 -15.94 17.14 13.85
C LEU A 20 -16.54 18.39 14.48
N ARG A 21 -15.78 19.04 15.38
CA ARG A 21 -16.10 20.38 15.83
C ARG A 21 -15.85 21.33 14.66
N ILE A 22 -16.91 21.90 14.12
CA ILE A 22 -16.83 22.94 13.09
C ILE A 22 -16.60 24.25 13.82
N GLU A 23 -15.43 24.84 13.64
CA GLU A 23 -15.11 26.15 14.22
C GLU A 23 -15.75 27.24 13.37
N LYS A 24 -16.95 27.69 13.78
CA LYS A 24 -17.59 28.88 13.22
C LYS A 24 -16.96 30.13 13.83
N GLU A 25 -16.46 31.05 13.01
CA GLU A 25 -15.99 32.37 13.46
C GLU A 25 -17.18 33.27 13.82
N THR A 26 -18.30 33.12 13.10
CA THR A 26 -19.57 33.80 13.39
C THR A 26 -20.76 32.85 13.26
N GLU A 27 -21.86 33.10 13.98
CA GLU A 27 -23.10 32.29 13.84
C GLU A 27 -23.69 32.34 12.42
N LEU A 28 -23.31 33.33 11.62
CA LEU A 28 -23.71 33.51 10.23
C LEU A 28 -22.87 32.67 9.23
N ASP A 29 -21.82 31.99 9.71
CA ASP A 29 -20.97 31.17 8.86
C ASP A 29 -21.72 29.93 8.37
N GLN A 30 -21.69 29.74 7.06
CA GLN A 30 -22.37 28.64 6.38
C GLN A 30 -21.41 27.48 6.14
N VAL A 31 -21.84 26.28 6.50
CA VAL A 31 -21.07 25.04 6.36
C VAL A 31 -21.39 24.39 5.03
N VAL A 32 -20.35 24.15 4.24
CA VAL A 32 -20.46 23.50 2.93
C VAL A 32 -19.68 22.19 2.96
N ALA A 33 -20.39 21.09 2.82
CA ALA A 33 -19.82 19.75 2.69
C ALA A 33 -19.32 19.51 1.26
N LEU A 34 -18.04 19.13 1.08
CA LEU A 34 -17.53 18.63 -0.19
C LEU A 34 -17.48 17.09 -0.15
N ALA A 35 -18.40 16.45 -0.86
CA ALA A 35 -18.44 14.99 -1.05
C ALA A 35 -18.03 14.62 -2.48
N GLY A 36 -17.69 13.35 -2.72
CA GLY A 36 -17.35 12.87 -4.07
C GLY A 36 -16.57 11.56 -4.03
N ASN A 37 -16.56 10.84 -5.15
CA ASN A 37 -15.76 9.63 -5.27
C ASN A 37 -14.25 9.95 -5.15
N PRO A 38 -13.41 8.98 -4.76
CA PRO A 38 -11.96 9.11 -4.89
C PRO A 38 -11.55 9.56 -6.31
N ASN A 39 -10.51 10.39 -6.39
CA ASN A 39 -9.90 10.85 -7.66
C ASN A 39 -10.75 11.74 -8.59
N VAL A 40 -11.94 12.21 -8.18
CA VAL A 40 -12.78 13.14 -8.97
C VAL A 40 -12.28 14.59 -8.98
N GLY A 41 -11.15 14.86 -8.30
CA GLY A 41 -10.60 16.20 -8.15
C GLY A 41 -11.23 17.03 -7.02
N LYS A 42 -11.89 16.39 -6.05
CA LYS A 42 -12.45 17.01 -4.84
C LYS A 42 -11.44 17.90 -4.10
N SER A 43 -10.26 17.39 -3.74
CA SER A 43 -9.26 18.22 -3.07
C SER A 43 -8.67 19.31 -3.98
N THR A 44 -8.71 19.14 -5.30
CA THR A 44 -8.35 20.22 -6.24
C THR A 44 -9.38 21.37 -6.17
N VAL A 45 -10.67 21.05 -6.05
CA VAL A 45 -11.73 22.04 -5.80
C VAL A 45 -11.51 22.71 -4.44
N PHE A 46 -11.29 21.92 -3.38
CA PHE A 46 -11.03 22.42 -2.04
C PHE A 46 -9.83 23.37 -1.99
N ASN A 47 -8.69 23.00 -2.57
CA ASN A 47 -7.47 23.81 -2.57
C ASN A 47 -7.63 25.12 -3.33
N ASN A 48 -8.30 25.10 -4.49
CA ASN A 48 -8.50 26.33 -5.26
C ASN A 48 -9.46 27.30 -4.58
N LEU A 49 -10.46 26.79 -3.84
CA LEU A 49 -11.36 27.63 -3.08
C LEU A 49 -10.67 28.16 -1.81
N THR A 50 -10.00 27.32 -1.05
CA THR A 50 -9.45 27.69 0.29
C THR A 50 -8.04 28.29 0.25
N GLY A 51 -7.32 28.16 -0.87
CA GLY A 51 -5.90 28.54 -0.96
C GLY A 51 -4.94 27.61 -0.20
N MET A 52 -5.44 26.54 0.42
CA MET A 52 -4.61 25.57 1.12
C MET A 52 -3.96 24.56 0.15
N ASN A 53 -2.76 24.08 0.51
CA ASN A 53 -2.06 23.02 -0.21
C ASN A 53 -2.38 21.64 0.41
N GLN A 54 -3.66 21.24 0.41
CA GLN A 54 -4.06 19.92 0.86
C GLN A 54 -3.73 18.87 -0.22
N HIS A 55 -2.90 17.88 0.12
CA HIS A 55 -2.58 16.79 -0.81
C HIS A 55 -3.63 15.69 -0.71
N THR A 56 -4.19 15.26 -1.86
CA THR A 56 -5.01 14.04 -1.96
C THR A 56 -4.18 12.84 -1.54
N GLY A 57 -4.42 12.32 -0.34
CA GLY A 57 -3.87 11.05 0.09
C GLY A 57 -4.66 10.55 1.28
N ASN A 58 -5.57 9.61 1.05
CA ASN A 58 -6.09 8.75 2.11
C ASN A 58 -4.91 7.88 2.54
N TRP A 59 -4.16 8.31 3.56
CA TRP A 59 -3.10 7.52 4.15
C TRP A 59 -3.73 6.69 5.28
N PRO A 60 -3.78 5.37 5.17
CA PRO A 60 -4.33 4.56 6.24
C PRO A 60 -3.48 4.77 7.50
N GLY A 61 -4.09 4.98 8.66
CA GLY A 61 -3.37 5.19 9.92
C GLY A 61 -3.05 6.66 10.28
N LYS A 62 -3.50 7.64 9.50
CA LYS A 62 -3.86 8.94 10.09
C LYS A 62 -5.34 8.88 10.45
N THR A 63 -5.72 9.43 11.61
CA THR A 63 -7.13 9.77 11.85
C THR A 63 -7.62 10.56 10.65
N VAL A 64 -8.74 10.16 10.08
CA VAL A 64 -9.38 10.81 8.94
C VAL A 64 -9.84 12.19 9.42
N ALA A 65 -8.91 13.13 9.47
CA ALA A 65 -9.19 14.50 9.82
C ALA A 65 -9.81 15.13 8.58
N ASN A 66 -11.13 15.40 8.61
CA ASN A 66 -11.75 16.20 7.57
C ASN A 66 -11.06 17.57 7.57
N ALA A 67 -10.50 17.94 6.42
CA ALA A 67 -9.87 19.23 6.26
C ALA A 67 -10.96 20.30 6.28
N GLN A 68 -10.81 21.31 7.14
CA GLN A 68 -11.70 22.47 7.17
C GLN A 68 -10.96 23.67 6.60
N GLY A 69 -11.64 24.47 5.78
CA GLY A 69 -11.08 25.68 5.20
C GLY A 69 -12.12 26.77 5.05
N THR A 70 -11.71 28.01 5.26
CA THR A 70 -12.60 29.17 5.10
C THR A 70 -12.46 29.74 3.69
N TYR A 71 -13.59 30.13 3.11
CA TYR A 71 -13.65 30.85 1.85
C TYR A 71 -14.61 32.02 1.97
N ARG A 72 -14.16 33.21 1.57
CA ARG A 72 -14.96 34.42 1.62
C ARG A 72 -15.48 34.77 0.23
N TYR A 73 -16.81 34.79 0.07
CA TYR A 73 -17.45 35.10 -1.20
C TYR A 73 -18.52 36.19 -1.00
N GLN A 74 -18.40 37.30 -1.75
CA GLN A 74 -19.31 38.45 -1.68
C GLN A 74 -19.62 38.93 -0.25
N GLY A 75 -18.60 38.99 0.60
CA GLY A 75 -18.70 39.49 1.98
C GLY A 75 -19.17 38.48 3.02
N ARG A 76 -19.57 37.25 2.64
CA ARG A 76 -19.93 36.16 3.56
C ARG A 76 -18.81 35.11 3.69
N ASN A 77 -18.76 34.48 4.84
CA ASN A 77 -17.83 33.40 5.16
C ASN A 77 -18.50 32.03 4.94
N PHE A 78 -17.83 31.17 4.20
CA PHE A 78 -18.20 29.77 3.99
C PHE A 78 -17.11 28.88 4.58
N ILE A 79 -17.51 27.89 5.39
CA ILE A 79 -16.63 26.87 5.94
C ILE A 79 -16.78 25.63 5.08
N LEU A 80 -15.78 25.37 4.25
CA LEU A 80 -15.69 24.18 3.41
C LEU A 80 -15.13 23.03 4.24
N VAL A 81 -15.85 21.92 4.30
CA VAL A 81 -15.40 20.69 4.95
C VAL A 81 -15.16 19.62 3.89
N ASP A 82 -13.91 19.18 3.77
CA ASP A 82 -13.54 18.11 2.85
C ASP A 82 -13.87 16.75 3.46
N ILE A 83 -14.90 16.10 2.93
CA ILE A 83 -15.33 14.77 3.38
C ILE A 83 -14.45 13.71 2.71
N PRO A 84 -14.13 12.58 3.36
CA PRO A 84 -13.39 11.49 2.74
C PRO A 84 -14.04 11.06 1.43
N GLY A 85 -13.21 10.69 0.44
CA GLY A 85 -13.74 10.24 -0.86
C GLY A 85 -14.43 8.89 -0.72
N THR A 86 -15.70 8.78 -1.12
CA THR A 86 -16.51 7.57 -0.94
C THR A 86 -17.29 7.22 -2.19
N TYR A 87 -17.57 5.94 -2.43
CA TYR A 87 -18.38 5.50 -3.59
C TYR A 87 -19.87 5.35 -3.26
N SER A 88 -20.17 5.19 -1.97
CA SER A 88 -21.47 4.87 -1.42
C SER A 88 -21.54 5.34 0.04
N LEU A 89 -22.76 5.57 0.53
CA LEU A 89 -23.09 5.84 1.92
C LEU A 89 -23.64 4.58 2.63
N MET A 90 -23.43 3.41 2.02
CA MET A 90 -23.74 2.09 2.59
C MET A 90 -22.65 1.56 3.56
N ALA A 91 -21.65 2.38 3.91
CA ALA A 91 -20.68 2.17 4.99
C ALA A 91 -20.02 0.78 5.08
N ASN A 92 -19.12 0.46 4.14
CA ASN A 92 -18.27 -0.74 4.22
C ASN A 92 -16.85 -0.43 4.76
N SER A 93 -16.54 0.84 5.04
CA SER A 93 -15.26 1.29 5.55
C SER A 93 -15.43 2.44 6.55
N GLU A 94 -14.43 2.65 7.42
CA GLU A 94 -14.41 3.78 8.37
C GLU A 94 -14.54 5.14 7.65
N GLU A 95 -13.97 5.27 6.45
CA GLU A 95 -14.06 6.48 5.63
C GLU A 95 -15.49 6.71 5.12
N GLU A 96 -16.18 5.65 4.71
CA GLU A 96 -17.59 5.69 4.31
C GLU A 96 -18.51 5.99 5.50
N GLU A 97 -18.21 5.45 6.69
CA GLU A 97 -18.93 5.76 7.92
C GLU A 97 -18.80 7.25 8.29
N ILE A 98 -17.60 7.81 8.24
CA ILE A 98 -17.36 9.23 8.54
C ILE A 98 -18.09 10.13 7.54
N ALA A 99 -18.06 9.79 6.24
CA ALA A 99 -18.75 10.55 5.23
C ALA A 99 -20.27 10.50 5.40
N ARG A 100 -20.83 9.31 5.64
CA ARG A 100 -22.25 9.09 5.94
C ARG A 100 -22.66 9.90 7.16
N ASP A 101 -21.94 9.76 8.27
CA ASP A 101 -22.30 10.38 9.53
C ASP A 101 -22.19 11.92 9.45
N PHE A 102 -21.23 12.46 8.71
CA PHE A 102 -21.15 13.90 8.49
C PHE A 102 -22.29 14.44 7.61
N ILE A 103 -22.64 13.75 6.52
CA ILE A 103 -23.75 14.16 5.64
C ILE A 103 -25.10 14.06 6.37
N CYS A 104 -25.29 13.02 7.20
CA CYS A 104 -26.54 12.78 7.93
C CYS A 104 -26.69 13.65 9.18
N PHE A 105 -25.63 13.79 9.98
CA PHE A 105 -25.70 14.35 11.34
C PHE A 105 -24.95 15.67 11.49
N GLY A 106 -24.10 16.04 10.51
CA GLY A 106 -23.34 17.29 10.52
C GLY A 106 -24.17 18.53 10.17
N ASN A 107 -25.41 18.36 9.72
CA ASN A 107 -26.33 19.44 9.30
C ASN A 107 -25.65 20.50 8.40
N PRO A 108 -25.03 20.12 7.27
CA PRO A 108 -24.43 21.09 6.36
C PRO A 108 -25.52 21.98 5.72
N ASP A 109 -25.22 23.27 5.57
CA ASP A 109 -26.12 24.23 4.89
C ASP A 109 -26.22 23.95 3.38
N ALA A 110 -25.16 23.37 2.80
CA ALA A 110 -25.16 22.84 1.44
C ALA A 110 -24.16 21.67 1.30
N THR A 111 -24.52 20.68 0.48
CA THR A 111 -23.65 19.56 0.13
C THR A 111 -23.30 19.62 -1.35
N VAL A 112 -22.03 19.89 -1.66
CA VAL A 112 -21.50 19.85 -3.03
C VAL A 112 -20.92 18.47 -3.29
N VAL A 113 -21.54 17.71 -4.19
CA VAL A 113 -21.04 16.41 -4.63
C VAL A 113 -20.23 16.60 -5.91
N VAL A 114 -18.93 16.35 -5.85
CA VAL A 114 -18.01 16.44 -6.98
C VAL A 114 -18.00 15.13 -7.74
N ALA A 115 -18.31 15.18 -9.03
CA ALA A 115 -18.37 14.02 -9.93
C ALA A 115 -17.41 14.18 -11.11
N ASP A 116 -16.77 13.09 -11.54
CA ASP A 116 -15.92 13.09 -12.75
C ASP A 116 -16.79 13.05 -14.02
N ALA A 117 -16.64 14.06 -14.87
CA ALA A 117 -17.27 14.14 -16.19
C ALA A 117 -16.96 12.94 -17.10
N THR A 118 -15.81 12.28 -16.94
CA THR A 118 -15.41 11.15 -17.79
C THR A 118 -16.07 9.82 -17.43
N CYS A 119 -16.66 9.71 -16.24
CA CYS A 119 -17.37 8.51 -15.77
C CYS A 119 -18.59 8.89 -14.91
N LEU A 120 -19.40 9.82 -15.42
CA LEU A 120 -20.50 10.44 -14.68
C LEU A 120 -21.50 9.43 -14.09
N GLU A 121 -21.91 8.42 -14.88
CA GLU A 121 -22.88 7.39 -14.46
C GLU A 121 -22.52 6.72 -13.13
N ARG A 122 -21.25 6.35 -12.97
CA ARG A 122 -20.75 5.73 -11.74
C ARG A 122 -20.71 6.70 -10.55
N ASN A 123 -20.47 7.99 -10.81
CA ASN A 123 -20.43 9.02 -9.77
C ASN A 123 -21.84 9.42 -9.30
N LEU A 124 -22.85 9.29 -10.16
CA LEU A 124 -24.23 9.61 -9.79
C LEU A 124 -24.77 8.73 -8.66
N ASN A 125 -24.23 7.54 -8.44
CA ASN A 125 -24.61 6.69 -7.29
C ASN A 125 -24.51 7.46 -5.96
N LEU A 126 -23.38 8.12 -5.70
CA LEU A 126 -23.20 8.93 -4.50
C LEU A 126 -24.12 10.14 -4.47
N VAL A 127 -24.35 10.78 -5.63
CA VAL A 127 -25.22 11.96 -5.77
C VAL A 127 -26.65 11.60 -5.38
N LEU A 128 -27.18 10.50 -5.93
CA LEU A 128 -28.52 10.02 -5.64
C LEU A 128 -28.70 9.69 -4.15
N GLN A 129 -27.76 8.96 -3.54
CA GLN A 129 -27.81 8.65 -2.11
C GLN A 129 -27.73 9.91 -1.22
N THR A 130 -26.96 10.91 -1.64
CA THR A 130 -26.87 12.19 -0.91
C THR A 130 -28.19 12.99 -1.00
N MET A 131 -28.87 12.92 -2.15
CA MET A 131 -30.18 13.54 -2.36
C MET A 131 -31.30 12.90 -1.51
N GLU A 132 -31.17 11.63 -1.12
CA GLU A 132 -32.12 11.00 -0.20
C GLU A 132 -31.98 11.52 1.23
N ILE A 133 -30.77 11.91 1.63
CA ILE A 133 -30.47 12.38 2.98
C ILE A 133 -30.79 13.86 3.13
N SER A 134 -30.37 14.69 2.17
CA SER A 134 -30.49 16.15 2.24
C SER A 134 -31.10 16.74 0.97
N GLY A 135 -31.95 17.76 1.13
CA GLY A 135 -32.51 18.51 -0.01
C GLY A 135 -31.60 19.61 -0.57
N HIS A 136 -30.48 19.90 0.11
CA HIS A 136 -29.57 21.00 -0.20
C HIS A 136 -28.32 20.51 -0.95
N VAL A 137 -28.52 19.83 -2.08
CA VAL A 137 -27.43 19.20 -2.85
C VAL A 137 -27.12 19.97 -4.12
N ILE A 138 -25.83 20.13 -4.43
CA ILE A 138 -25.33 20.71 -5.69
C ILE A 138 -24.39 19.71 -6.34
N LEU A 139 -24.59 19.42 -7.62
CA LEU A 139 -23.70 18.55 -8.39
C LEU A 139 -22.63 19.38 -9.10
N CYS A 140 -21.36 19.15 -8.73
CA CYS A 140 -20.21 19.73 -9.40
C CYS A 140 -19.59 18.72 -10.37
N VAL A 141 -19.87 18.85 -11.67
CA VAL A 141 -19.30 18.00 -12.72
C VAL A 141 -17.91 18.53 -13.08
N ASN A 142 -16.87 17.93 -12.52
CA ASN A 142 -15.47 18.33 -12.69
C ASN A 142 -14.79 17.56 -13.84
N LEU A 143 -13.56 17.95 -14.20
CA LEU A 143 -12.75 17.34 -15.27
C LEU A 143 -13.37 17.47 -16.67
N LEU A 144 -14.15 18.52 -16.91
CA LEU A 144 -14.75 18.80 -18.23
C LEU A 144 -13.71 18.98 -19.35
N ASP A 145 -12.50 19.42 -19.04
CA ASP A 145 -11.39 19.51 -19.98
C ASP A 145 -10.91 18.13 -20.45
N GLU A 146 -10.85 17.15 -19.55
CA GLU A 146 -10.53 15.76 -19.89
C GLU A 146 -11.68 15.08 -20.64
N ALA A 147 -12.94 15.35 -20.26
CA ALA A 147 -14.11 14.87 -20.99
C ALA A 147 -14.11 15.37 -22.45
N ARG A 148 -13.81 16.66 -22.68
CA ARG A 148 -13.66 17.23 -24.03
C ARG A 148 -12.54 16.57 -24.83
N LYS A 149 -11.39 16.28 -24.22
CA LYS A 149 -10.29 15.53 -24.88
C LYS A 149 -10.73 14.12 -25.29
N LYS A 150 -11.54 13.46 -24.45
CA LYS A 150 -12.16 12.16 -24.74
C LYS A 150 -13.35 12.25 -25.70
N LYS A 151 -13.72 13.46 -26.16
CA LYS A 151 -14.89 13.75 -26.99
C LYS A 151 -16.23 13.29 -26.36
N ILE A 152 -16.31 13.42 -25.05
CA ILE A 152 -17.54 13.23 -24.27
C ILE A 152 -18.19 14.60 -24.14
N ARG A 153 -19.44 14.72 -24.58
CA ARG A 153 -20.27 15.91 -24.40
C ARG A 153 -21.34 15.61 -23.36
N ILE A 154 -21.50 16.52 -22.40
CA ILE A 154 -22.47 16.38 -21.31
C ILE A 154 -23.40 17.59 -21.37
N ASP A 155 -24.70 17.34 -21.46
CA ASP A 155 -25.70 18.39 -21.33
C ASP A 155 -26.00 18.66 -19.85
N LEU A 156 -25.34 19.66 -19.28
CA LEU A 156 -25.50 20.06 -17.88
C LEU A 156 -26.92 20.57 -17.57
N LYS A 157 -27.61 21.16 -18.56
CA LYS A 157 -28.96 21.70 -18.36
C LYS A 157 -29.96 20.56 -18.28
N LEU A 158 -29.88 19.60 -19.20
CA LEU A 158 -30.73 18.41 -19.17
C LEU A 158 -30.48 17.57 -17.91
N LEU A 159 -29.21 17.45 -17.49
CA LEU A 159 -28.85 16.77 -16.24
C LEU A 159 -29.48 17.44 -15.01
N SER A 160 -29.44 18.77 -14.95
CA SER A 160 -30.07 19.54 -13.86
C SER A 160 -31.58 19.38 -13.85
N GLN A 161 -32.23 19.37 -15.01
CA GLN A 161 -33.67 19.13 -15.13
C GLN A 161 -34.06 17.72 -14.68
N LYS A 162 -33.31 16.69 -15.07
CA LYS A 162 -33.59 15.30 -14.69
C LYS A 162 -33.37 15.04 -13.20
N LEU A 163 -32.31 15.60 -12.61
CA LEU A 163 -32.01 15.40 -11.19
C LEU A 163 -32.83 16.30 -10.27
N GLY A 164 -33.36 17.42 -10.77
CA GLY A 164 -34.07 18.40 -9.94
C GLY A 164 -33.17 19.20 -9.00
N ILE A 165 -31.84 19.15 -9.18
CA ILE A 165 -30.85 19.90 -8.40
C ILE A 165 -29.97 20.76 -9.31
N PRO A 166 -29.33 21.82 -8.76
CA PRO A 166 -28.37 22.62 -9.51
C PRO A 166 -27.14 21.80 -9.93
N VAL A 167 -26.76 21.92 -11.21
CA VAL A 167 -25.58 21.26 -11.78
C VAL A 167 -24.63 22.32 -12.33
N VAL A 168 -23.38 22.30 -11.85
CA VAL A 168 -22.33 23.23 -12.29
C VAL A 168 -21.18 22.45 -12.89
N GLY A 169 -20.74 22.86 -14.08
CA GLY A 169 -19.59 22.29 -14.77
C GLY A 169 -18.29 23.00 -14.41
N THR A 170 -17.27 22.27 -13.99
CA THR A 170 -15.98 22.84 -13.58
C THR A 170 -14.78 22.16 -14.25
N SER A 171 -13.68 22.90 -14.30
CA SER A 171 -12.34 22.36 -14.54
C SER A 171 -11.43 22.93 -13.45
N ALA A 172 -11.44 22.28 -12.28
CA ALA A 172 -10.84 22.80 -11.06
C ALA A 172 -9.36 23.16 -11.23
N ARG A 173 -8.60 22.38 -12.02
CA ARG A 173 -7.18 22.64 -12.29
C ARG A 173 -6.92 23.97 -13.01
N SER A 174 -7.88 24.45 -13.80
CA SER A 174 -7.79 25.71 -14.53
C SER A 174 -8.58 26.86 -13.88
N GLY A 175 -9.21 26.61 -12.72
CA GLY A 175 -10.07 27.56 -12.00
C GLY A 175 -11.42 27.86 -12.68
N LYS A 176 -11.70 27.28 -13.85
CA LYS A 176 -12.93 27.56 -14.60
C LYS A 176 -14.16 26.93 -13.94
N GLY A 177 -15.21 27.72 -13.75
CA GLY A 177 -16.51 27.31 -13.19
C GLY A 177 -16.58 27.30 -11.65
N LEU A 178 -15.49 27.60 -10.94
CA LEU A 178 -15.49 27.63 -9.46
C LEU A 178 -16.29 28.82 -8.91
N ASN A 179 -16.26 29.97 -9.59
CA ASN A 179 -17.08 31.13 -9.21
C ASN A 179 -18.57 30.82 -9.37
N ASP A 180 -18.96 30.18 -10.48
CA ASP A 180 -20.34 29.77 -10.75
C ASP A 180 -20.85 28.76 -9.71
N LEU A 181 -19.96 27.86 -9.25
CA LEU A 181 -20.24 26.91 -8.18
C LEU A 181 -20.56 27.63 -6.87
N MET A 182 -19.70 28.58 -6.46
CA MET A 182 -19.92 29.34 -5.22
C MET A 182 -21.12 30.28 -5.28
N GLU A 183 -21.41 30.85 -6.46
CA GLU A 183 -22.64 31.61 -6.67
C GLU A 183 -23.89 30.73 -6.52
N THR A 184 -23.83 29.48 -6.98
CA THR A 184 -24.91 28.50 -6.83
C THR A 184 -25.08 28.07 -5.36
N VAL A 185 -23.98 27.84 -4.64
CA VAL A 185 -23.98 27.55 -3.19
C VAL A 185 -24.62 28.71 -2.42
N MET A 186 -24.26 29.95 -2.72
CA MET A 186 -24.84 31.12 -2.07
C MET A 186 -26.34 31.27 -2.36
N ARG A 187 -26.80 30.94 -3.58
CA ARG A 187 -28.23 30.97 -3.93
C ARG A 187 -29.03 29.92 -3.17
N LEU A 188 -28.51 28.69 -3.11
CA LEU A 188 -29.16 27.56 -2.43
C LEU A 188 -29.29 27.81 -0.92
N THR A 189 -28.23 28.33 -0.29
CA THR A 189 -28.18 28.64 1.14
C THR A 189 -28.99 29.88 1.55
N ARG A 190 -29.47 30.69 0.59
CA ARG A 190 -30.36 31.86 0.84
C ARG A 190 -31.86 31.50 0.88
N SER A 191 -32.21 30.22 0.72
CA SER A 191 -33.59 29.73 0.77
C SER A 191 -34.49 30.13 -0.41
N ASP A 192 -33.95 30.78 -1.44
CA ASP A 192 -34.70 31.28 -2.60
C ASP A 192 -35.11 30.17 -3.59
N GLN A 193 -34.53 28.96 -3.45
CA GLN A 193 -34.87 27.79 -4.25
C GLN A 193 -34.89 26.54 -3.37
N LYS A 194 -36.10 26.03 -3.07
CA LYS A 194 -36.24 24.64 -2.63
C LYS A 194 -36.07 23.75 -3.85
N ALA A 195 -34.94 23.06 -3.95
CA ALA A 195 -34.80 21.97 -4.91
C ALA A 195 -35.85 20.90 -4.59
N THR A 196 -36.49 20.36 -5.62
CA THR A 196 -37.33 19.16 -5.52
C THR A 196 -36.55 18.02 -6.13
N PRO A 197 -35.78 17.26 -5.32
CA PRO A 197 -34.89 16.23 -5.84
C PRO A 197 -35.70 15.15 -6.57
N PHE A 198 -35.08 14.55 -7.58
CA PHE A 198 -35.61 13.36 -8.24
C PHE A 198 -35.95 12.26 -7.20
N PRO A 199 -37.21 11.81 -7.10
CA PRO A 199 -37.58 10.77 -6.15
C PRO A 199 -37.04 9.41 -6.64
N ILE A 200 -36.16 8.81 -5.84
CA ILE A 200 -35.67 7.46 -6.12
C ILE A 200 -36.80 6.47 -5.86
N THR A 201 -37.17 5.73 -6.90
CA THR A 201 -38.20 4.68 -6.83
C THR A 201 -37.58 3.31 -6.79
N TYR A 202 -37.97 2.53 -5.78
CA TYR A 202 -37.58 1.15 -5.56
C TYR A 202 -38.60 0.16 -6.13
N ASP A 203 -38.30 -1.13 -6.04
CA ASP A 203 -39.25 -2.20 -6.34
C ASP A 203 -40.55 -2.00 -5.53
N GLU A 204 -41.69 -2.37 -6.11
CA GLU A 204 -43.01 -2.16 -5.50
C GLU A 204 -43.11 -2.74 -4.07
N ALA A 205 -42.49 -3.90 -3.83
CA ALA A 205 -42.44 -4.52 -2.51
C ALA A 205 -41.64 -3.68 -1.49
N VAL A 206 -40.54 -3.06 -1.93
CA VAL A 206 -39.70 -2.19 -1.08
C VAL A 206 -40.43 -0.88 -0.79
N GLU A 207 -41.11 -0.29 -1.78
CA GLU A 207 -41.91 0.92 -1.57
C GLU A 207 -43.04 0.69 -0.57
N LYS A 208 -43.80 -0.41 -0.69
CA LYS A 208 -44.84 -0.77 0.28
C LYS A 208 -44.27 -0.95 1.68
N ALA A 209 -43.10 -1.59 1.81
CA ALA A 209 -42.44 -1.76 3.10
C ALA A 209 -42.02 -0.41 3.72
N ILE A 210 -41.53 0.53 2.91
CA ILE A 210 -41.19 1.89 3.36
C ILE A 210 -42.45 2.65 3.79
N GLU A 211 -43.55 2.56 3.03
CA GLU A 211 -44.81 3.23 3.34
C GLU A 211 -45.45 2.73 4.65
N LEU A 212 -45.30 1.45 4.97
CA LEU A 212 -45.74 0.89 6.26
C LEU A 212 -44.96 1.48 7.45
N LEU A 213 -43.66 1.70 7.28
CA LEU A 213 -42.77 2.20 8.34
C LEU A 213 -42.80 3.72 8.51
N ARG A 214 -42.99 4.44 7.40
CA ARG A 214 -42.83 5.90 7.35
C ARG A 214 -43.68 6.65 8.38
N PRO A 215 -44.97 6.35 8.62
CA PRO A 215 -45.78 7.08 9.60
C PRO A 215 -45.25 6.97 11.03
N ALA A 216 -44.86 5.75 11.45
CA ALA A 216 -44.32 5.51 12.78
C ALA A 216 -42.97 6.20 12.99
N VAL A 217 -42.11 6.17 11.97
CA VAL A 217 -40.80 6.83 11.99
C VAL A 217 -40.94 8.36 11.98
N ASP A 218 -41.86 8.91 11.19
CA ASP A 218 -42.08 10.36 11.08
C ASP A 218 -42.54 10.98 12.40
N HIS A 219 -43.44 10.30 13.11
CA HIS A 219 -43.91 10.69 14.44
C HIS A 219 -42.75 10.82 15.45
N VAL A 220 -41.78 9.90 15.39
CA VAL A 220 -40.64 9.87 16.32
C VAL A 220 -39.51 10.81 15.91
N LEU A 221 -39.28 11.05 14.61
CA LEU A 221 -38.19 11.90 14.13
C LEU A 221 -38.53 13.40 14.18
N SER A 222 -39.82 13.77 14.16
CA SER A 222 -40.27 15.18 14.23
C SER A 222 -39.54 16.11 13.25
N GLY A 223 -39.22 15.63 12.05
CA GLY A 223 -38.55 16.41 11.01
C GLY A 223 -37.04 16.62 11.18
N LYS A 224 -36.38 16.00 12.18
CA LYS A 224 -34.91 16.10 12.35
C LYS A 224 -34.11 15.44 11.22
N LEU A 225 -34.66 14.40 10.61
CA LEU A 225 -34.06 13.62 9.52
C LEU A 225 -35.15 13.25 8.51
N ASN A 226 -34.73 12.86 7.31
CA ASN A 226 -35.67 12.36 6.30
C ASN A 226 -36.24 10.99 6.73
N SER A 227 -37.52 10.97 7.09
CA SER A 227 -38.24 9.79 7.55
C SER A 227 -38.21 8.64 6.55
N ARG A 228 -38.25 8.93 5.23
CA ARG A 228 -38.15 7.91 4.18
C ARG A 228 -36.80 7.20 4.21
N TRP A 229 -35.71 7.96 4.30
CA TRP A 229 -34.36 7.42 4.32
C TRP A 229 -34.12 6.57 5.58
N VAL A 230 -34.57 7.04 6.75
CA VAL A 230 -34.46 6.28 8.01
C VAL A 230 -35.25 4.97 7.92
N SER A 231 -36.47 4.97 7.36
CA SER A 231 -37.24 3.74 7.14
C SER A 231 -36.52 2.73 6.24
N LEU A 232 -35.92 3.19 5.13
CA LEU A 232 -35.12 2.33 4.25
C LEU A 232 -33.94 1.70 5.00
N LYS A 233 -33.27 2.48 5.86
CA LYS A 233 -32.12 2.03 6.63
C LYS A 233 -32.46 1.10 7.80
N LEU A 234 -33.63 1.25 8.41
CA LEU A 234 -34.15 0.30 9.40
C LEU A 234 -34.45 -1.07 8.77
N LEU A 235 -34.94 -1.08 7.52
CA LEU A 235 -35.13 -2.32 6.75
C LEU A 235 -33.79 -3.02 6.44
N ASP A 236 -32.77 -2.23 6.10
CA ASP A 236 -31.42 -2.72 5.79
C ASP A 236 -30.69 -3.33 7.00
N GLY A 237 -30.98 -2.84 8.21
CA GLY A 237 -30.46 -3.40 9.46
C GLY A 237 -28.96 -3.19 9.68
N ASP A 238 -28.37 -2.13 9.12
CA ASP A 238 -26.95 -1.78 9.33
C ASP A 238 -26.69 -1.38 10.80
N GLU A 239 -26.01 -2.26 11.56
CA GLU A 239 -25.69 -2.05 12.98
C GLU A 239 -24.87 -0.77 13.23
N SER A 240 -23.95 -0.42 12.32
CA SER A 240 -23.10 0.78 12.45
C SER A 240 -23.97 2.03 12.42
N LEU A 241 -24.87 2.10 11.43
CA LEU A 241 -25.79 3.24 11.29
C LEU A 241 -26.79 3.32 12.45
N LEU A 242 -27.33 2.18 12.91
CA LEU A 242 -28.26 2.16 14.05
C LEU A 242 -27.61 2.72 15.31
N LYS A 243 -26.32 2.42 15.53
CA LYS A 243 -25.54 2.96 16.64
C LYS A 243 -25.32 4.48 16.50
N SER A 244 -24.98 4.96 15.30
CA SER A 244 -24.82 6.40 15.05
C SER A 244 -26.15 7.15 15.18
N LEU A 245 -27.26 6.59 14.70
CA LEU A 245 -28.62 7.13 14.87
C LEU A 245 -29.00 7.25 16.34
N LYS A 246 -28.77 6.19 17.13
CA LYS A 246 -29.02 6.20 18.57
C LYS A 246 -28.24 7.29 19.29
N LYS A 247 -26.97 7.48 18.92
CA LYS A 247 -26.11 8.53 19.48
C LYS A 247 -26.60 9.94 19.11
N TYR A 248 -26.98 10.15 17.85
CA TYR A 248 -27.45 11.45 17.36
C TYR A 248 -28.82 11.85 17.94
N LEU A 249 -29.76 10.91 18.00
CA LEU A 249 -31.11 11.16 18.51
C LEU A 249 -31.16 11.21 20.04
N GLY A 250 -30.23 10.53 20.72
CA GLY A 250 -30.21 10.39 22.18
C GLY A 250 -31.14 9.30 22.72
N TYR A 251 -31.83 8.58 21.83
CA TYR A 251 -32.73 7.47 22.14
C TYR A 251 -32.66 6.40 21.04
N ASP A 252 -33.12 5.20 21.37
CA ASP A 252 -33.09 4.06 20.46
C ASP A 252 -34.42 3.97 19.67
N LEU A 253 -34.37 4.02 18.35
CA LEU A 253 -35.58 3.89 17.51
C LEU A 253 -36.25 2.52 17.70
N LEU A 254 -35.48 1.48 18.03
CA LEU A 254 -36.01 0.13 18.26
C LEU A 254 -36.63 -0.03 19.66
N SER A 255 -36.61 1.01 20.51
CA SER A 255 -37.31 0.98 21.79
C SER A 255 -38.80 1.30 21.69
N PHE A 256 -39.25 1.87 20.57
CA PHE A 256 -40.66 2.18 20.34
C PHE A 256 -41.39 0.97 19.75
N GLN A 257 -42.39 0.44 20.47
CA GLN A 257 -43.17 -0.73 20.03
C GLN A 257 -43.80 -0.52 18.64
N ASP A 258 -44.32 0.68 18.35
CA ASP A 258 -44.94 0.99 17.06
C ASP A 258 -43.97 0.83 15.87
N ILE A 259 -42.69 1.20 16.05
CA ILE A 259 -41.66 1.04 15.02
C ILE A 259 -41.30 -0.45 14.87
N VAL A 260 -41.16 -1.18 15.97
CA VAL A 260 -40.83 -2.62 15.94
C VAL A 260 -41.93 -3.43 15.26
N GLU A 261 -43.20 -3.20 15.61
CA GLU A 261 -44.34 -3.86 14.97
C GLU A 261 -44.41 -3.54 13.47
N SER A 262 -44.23 -2.27 13.10
CA SER A 262 -44.24 -1.84 11.70
C SER A 262 -43.06 -2.44 10.92
N LEU A 263 -41.90 -2.58 11.56
CA LEU A 263 -40.70 -3.19 10.99
C LEU A 263 -40.87 -4.69 10.76
N GLU A 264 -41.47 -5.40 11.71
CA GLU A 264 -41.78 -6.83 11.57
C GLU A 264 -42.81 -7.10 10.45
N ARG A 265 -43.85 -6.25 10.34
CA ARG A 265 -44.81 -6.32 9.23
C ARG A 265 -44.13 -6.05 7.88
N ALA A 266 -43.29 -5.03 7.81
CA ALA A 266 -42.56 -4.69 6.60
C ALA A 266 -41.56 -5.79 6.19
N ARG A 267 -40.87 -6.42 7.15
CA ARG A 267 -39.97 -7.56 6.91
C ARG A 267 -40.74 -8.82 6.47
N SER A 268 -41.90 -9.08 7.06
CA SER A 268 -42.77 -10.18 6.64
C SER A 268 -43.24 -10.00 5.19
N LEU A 269 -43.64 -8.80 4.79
CA LEU A 269 -44.02 -8.49 3.40
C LEU A 269 -42.87 -8.69 2.42
N LEU A 270 -41.65 -8.32 2.80
CA LEU A 270 -40.45 -8.59 1.97
C LEU A 270 -40.15 -10.09 1.88
N ALA A 271 -40.31 -10.84 2.98
CA ALA A 271 -40.12 -12.28 3.01
C ALA A 271 -41.14 -13.03 2.13
N GLU A 272 -42.40 -12.59 2.12
CA GLU A 272 -43.45 -13.10 1.22
C GLU A 272 -43.08 -12.91 -0.26
N ASN A 273 -42.35 -11.84 -0.59
CA ASN A 273 -41.84 -11.56 -1.93
C ASN A 273 -40.46 -12.19 -2.20
N SER A 274 -40.00 -13.12 -1.35
CA SER A 274 -38.67 -13.77 -1.44
C SER A 274 -37.48 -12.81 -1.40
N ILE A 275 -37.62 -11.67 -0.72
CA ILE A 275 -36.55 -10.69 -0.51
C ILE A 275 -36.06 -10.81 0.93
N THR A 276 -34.88 -11.41 1.13
CA THR A 276 -34.24 -11.59 2.43
C THR A 276 -32.92 -10.80 2.50
N GLY A 277 -32.57 -10.26 3.67
CA GLY A 277 -31.30 -9.55 3.98
C GLY A 277 -30.42 -9.11 2.80
N ASP A 278 -29.48 -9.96 2.38
CA ASP A 278 -28.52 -9.65 1.33
C ASP A 278 -29.18 -9.36 -0.04
N LEU A 279 -30.25 -10.07 -0.40
CA LEU A 279 -31.04 -9.81 -1.61
C LEU A 279 -31.75 -8.45 -1.57
N PHE A 280 -32.11 -7.95 -0.38
CA PHE A 280 -32.66 -6.60 -0.24
C PHE A 280 -31.62 -5.54 -0.62
N ARG A 281 -30.40 -5.64 -0.06
CA ARG A 281 -29.28 -4.74 -0.40
C ARG A 281 -28.98 -4.75 -1.88
N ASP A 282 -28.87 -5.93 -2.47
CA ASP A 282 -28.57 -6.10 -3.89
C ASP A 282 -29.64 -5.44 -4.77
N ARG A 283 -30.93 -5.58 -4.43
CA ARG A 283 -32.03 -4.94 -5.16
C ARG A 283 -32.01 -3.42 -5.05
N VAL A 284 -31.82 -2.88 -3.84
CA VAL A 284 -31.71 -1.43 -3.60
C VAL A 284 -30.56 -0.84 -4.41
N VAL A 285 -29.37 -1.45 -4.35
CA VAL A 285 -28.19 -1.01 -5.11
C VAL A 285 -28.43 -1.12 -6.62
N THR A 286 -28.98 -2.25 -7.09
CA THR A 286 -29.30 -2.46 -8.52
C THR A 286 -30.21 -1.37 -9.03
N ARG A 287 -31.23 -1.00 -8.25
CA ARG A 287 -32.20 0.03 -8.65
C ARG A 287 -31.61 1.43 -8.67
N ILE A 288 -30.74 1.77 -7.71
CA ILE A 288 -30.00 3.05 -7.73
C ILE A 288 -29.14 3.14 -9.00
N ILE A 289 -28.44 2.06 -9.38
CA ILE A 289 -27.62 2.01 -10.59
C ILE A 289 -28.49 2.17 -11.85
N GLN A 290 -29.63 1.48 -11.93
CA GLN A 290 -30.58 1.64 -13.05
C GLN A 290 -31.06 3.09 -13.20
N ASN A 291 -31.40 3.75 -12.08
CA ASN A 291 -31.79 5.16 -12.09
C ASN A 291 -30.64 6.05 -12.60
N CYS A 292 -29.39 5.76 -12.22
CA CYS A 292 -28.22 6.47 -12.74
C CYS A 292 -28.10 6.34 -14.28
N GLU A 293 -28.31 5.13 -14.80
CA GLU A 293 -28.29 4.84 -16.23
C GLU A 293 -29.39 5.62 -16.97
N ASP A 294 -30.62 5.58 -16.47
CA ASP A 294 -31.77 6.26 -17.06
C ASP A 294 -31.62 7.80 -17.04
N ILE A 295 -31.02 8.35 -15.97
CA ILE A 295 -30.68 9.77 -15.89
C ILE A 295 -29.62 10.11 -16.93
N CYS A 296 -28.56 9.30 -17.05
CA CYS A 296 -27.48 9.52 -18.02
C CYS A 296 -27.93 9.34 -19.48
N ARG A 297 -28.95 8.53 -19.73
CA ARG A 297 -29.48 8.26 -21.08
C ARG A 297 -29.95 9.56 -21.75
N GLY A 298 -29.28 9.96 -22.82
CA GLY A 298 -29.55 11.21 -23.55
C GLY A 298 -28.87 12.47 -22.97
N VAL A 299 -28.28 12.42 -21.78
CA VAL A 299 -27.47 13.51 -21.21
C VAL A 299 -26.02 13.44 -21.73
N ILE A 300 -25.51 12.23 -21.89
CA ILE A 300 -24.12 11.99 -22.30
C ILE A 300 -24.11 11.57 -23.77
N VAL A 301 -23.36 12.30 -24.59
CA VAL A 301 -23.10 11.95 -26.00
C VAL A 301 -21.61 11.68 -26.17
N CYS A 302 -21.28 10.45 -26.57
CA CYS A 302 -19.91 10.02 -26.82
C CYS A 302 -19.64 9.94 -28.33
N ASP A 303 -18.88 10.88 -28.89
CA ASP A 303 -18.58 10.94 -30.34
C ASP A 303 -17.72 9.74 -30.83
N LYS A 304 -17.19 8.91 -29.92
CA LYS A 304 -16.46 7.66 -30.23
C LYS A 304 -16.79 6.57 -29.21
N GLU A 305 -17.62 5.61 -29.58
CA GLU A 305 -17.82 4.36 -28.82
C GLU A 305 -16.51 3.56 -28.62
N LYS A 306 -15.49 3.81 -29.45
CA LYS A 306 -14.26 3.00 -29.57
C LYS A 306 -12.99 3.58 -28.91
N TYR A 307 -13.08 4.67 -28.14
CA TYR A 307 -11.89 5.31 -27.54
C TYR A 307 -11.07 4.33 -26.66
N ALA A 308 -11.73 3.38 -26.00
CA ALA A 308 -11.11 2.38 -25.14
C ALA A 308 -10.71 1.07 -25.84
N GLU A 309 -10.86 0.92 -27.16
CA GLU A 309 -10.58 -0.37 -27.84
C GLU A 309 -9.11 -0.82 -27.70
N ARG A 310 -8.15 0.12 -27.74
CA ARG A 310 -6.72 -0.22 -27.59
C ARG A 310 -6.43 -0.72 -26.18
N ASP A 311 -6.94 -0.02 -25.17
CA ASP A 311 -6.78 -0.36 -23.77
C ASP A 311 -7.47 -1.70 -23.47
N ARG A 312 -8.68 -1.93 -23.98
CA ARG A 312 -9.40 -3.21 -23.88
C ARG A 312 -8.66 -4.37 -24.54
N LYS A 313 -8.00 -4.16 -25.69
CA LYS A 313 -7.17 -5.19 -26.35
C LYS A 313 -5.93 -5.54 -25.52
N ILE A 314 -5.26 -4.53 -24.98
CA ILE A 314 -4.08 -4.72 -24.12
C ILE A 314 -4.50 -5.42 -22.83
N ASP A 315 -5.54 -4.94 -22.16
CA ASP A 315 -6.05 -5.54 -20.93
C ASP A 315 -6.50 -6.99 -21.18
N ARG A 316 -7.16 -7.32 -22.31
CA ARG A 316 -7.52 -8.71 -22.63
C ARG A 316 -6.31 -9.67 -22.64
N ILE A 317 -5.13 -9.18 -23.02
CA ILE A 317 -3.88 -9.97 -23.02
C ILE A 317 -3.25 -9.95 -21.62
N LEU A 318 -3.16 -8.78 -20.99
CA LEU A 318 -2.47 -8.60 -19.72
C LEU A 318 -3.26 -9.13 -18.52
N THR A 319 -4.58 -9.19 -18.58
CA THR A 319 -5.47 -9.66 -17.50
C THR A 319 -6.02 -11.06 -17.75
N SER A 320 -5.60 -11.73 -18.82
CA SER A 320 -6.04 -13.10 -19.12
C SER A 320 -5.41 -14.08 -18.11
N ARG A 321 -6.18 -15.10 -17.69
CA ARG A 321 -5.70 -16.10 -16.73
C ARG A 321 -4.48 -16.90 -17.24
N ALA A 322 -4.40 -17.12 -18.55
CA ALA A 322 -3.34 -17.91 -19.17
C ALA A 322 -2.11 -17.08 -19.56
N THR A 323 -2.30 -15.85 -20.05
CA THR A 323 -1.21 -14.99 -20.54
C THR A 323 -0.75 -13.94 -19.54
N GLY A 324 -1.59 -13.55 -18.57
CA GLY A 324 -1.28 -12.48 -17.61
C GLY A 324 -0.11 -12.80 -16.69
N ILE A 325 -0.10 -14.00 -16.07
CA ILE A 325 0.97 -14.42 -15.16
C ILE A 325 2.31 -14.63 -15.92
N PRO A 326 2.36 -15.33 -17.08
CA PRO A 326 3.61 -15.45 -17.84
C PRO A 326 4.18 -14.11 -18.29
N ILE A 327 3.35 -13.18 -18.79
CA ILE A 327 3.80 -11.85 -19.20
C ILE A 327 4.35 -11.07 -18.01
N MET A 328 3.70 -11.17 -16.85
CA MET A 328 4.19 -10.55 -15.62
C MET A 328 5.55 -11.10 -15.20
N LEU A 329 5.73 -12.42 -15.20
CA LEU A 329 7.01 -13.04 -14.88
C LEU A 329 8.10 -12.65 -15.88
N LEU A 330 7.78 -12.62 -17.18
CA LEU A 330 8.71 -12.21 -18.24
C LEU A 330 9.12 -10.75 -18.09
N LEU A 331 8.17 -9.86 -17.81
CA LEU A 331 8.46 -8.44 -17.58
C LEU A 331 9.32 -8.25 -16.33
N LEU A 332 9.01 -8.95 -15.24
CA LEU A 332 9.80 -8.89 -14.01
C LEU A 332 11.22 -9.41 -14.25
N LEU A 333 11.37 -10.50 -15.01
CA LEU A 333 12.67 -11.05 -15.42
C LEU A 333 13.46 -10.03 -16.26
N LEU A 334 12.81 -9.36 -17.22
CA LEU A 334 13.43 -8.31 -18.01
C LEU A 334 13.95 -7.16 -17.13
N ILE A 335 13.15 -6.71 -16.16
CA ILE A 335 13.56 -5.66 -15.22
C ILE A 335 14.76 -6.11 -14.39
N PHE A 336 14.76 -7.34 -13.85
CA PHE A 336 15.89 -7.84 -13.08
C PHE A 336 17.14 -7.98 -13.93
N TRP A 337 17.01 -8.50 -15.15
CA TRP A 337 18.13 -8.63 -16.06
C TRP A 337 18.75 -7.27 -16.38
N LEU A 338 17.92 -6.27 -16.70
CA LEU A 338 18.37 -4.88 -16.90
C LEU A 338 18.99 -4.29 -15.63
N THR A 339 18.41 -4.57 -14.46
CA THR A 339 18.89 -4.06 -13.17
C THR A 339 20.25 -4.65 -12.81
N ILE A 340 20.41 -5.98 -12.87
CA ILE A 340 21.66 -6.66 -12.48
C ILE A 340 22.76 -6.33 -13.48
N THR A 341 22.52 -6.56 -14.77
CA THR A 341 23.52 -6.30 -15.81
C THR A 341 23.88 -4.82 -15.89
N GLY A 342 22.88 -3.95 -15.78
CA GLY A 342 23.07 -2.50 -15.81
C GLY A 342 23.72 -1.94 -14.55
N ALA A 343 23.56 -2.59 -13.40
CA ALA A 343 24.14 -2.13 -12.13
C ALA A 343 25.60 -2.55 -11.92
N ASN A 344 26.03 -3.68 -12.49
CA ASN A 344 27.41 -4.16 -12.31
C ASN A 344 28.45 -3.09 -12.68
N TYR A 345 28.28 -2.44 -13.84
CA TYR A 345 29.21 -1.40 -14.31
C TYR A 345 29.33 -0.19 -13.36
N PRO A 346 28.23 0.49 -12.97
CA PRO A 346 28.31 1.58 -12.00
C PRO A 346 28.72 1.11 -10.59
N SER A 347 28.40 -0.11 -10.18
CA SER A 347 28.88 -0.67 -8.91
C SER A 347 30.39 -0.82 -8.87
N GLU A 348 31.00 -1.34 -9.93
CA GLU A 348 32.45 -1.45 -10.07
C GLU A 348 33.12 -0.06 -10.06
N LEU A 349 32.56 0.91 -10.78
CA LEU A 349 33.09 2.29 -10.80
C LEU A 349 33.04 2.96 -9.42
N ILE A 350 31.94 2.81 -8.69
CA ILE A 350 31.80 3.35 -7.33
C ILE A 350 32.73 2.63 -6.37
N ALA A 351 32.84 1.29 -6.46
CA ALA A 351 33.75 0.50 -5.65
C ALA A 351 35.21 0.95 -5.86
N ALA A 352 35.66 1.07 -7.11
CA ALA A 352 37.01 1.54 -7.44
C ALA A 352 37.28 2.95 -6.89
N GLY A 353 36.32 3.87 -7.02
CA GLY A 353 36.43 5.22 -6.47
C GLY A 353 36.49 5.25 -4.94
N LEU A 354 35.62 4.49 -4.26
CA LEU A 354 35.56 4.46 -2.80
C LEU A 354 36.77 3.75 -2.18
N PHE A 355 37.25 2.66 -2.78
CA PHE A 355 38.45 1.96 -2.33
C PHE A 355 39.73 2.76 -2.62
N TRP A 356 39.78 3.52 -3.72
CA TRP A 356 40.88 4.48 -3.92
C TRP A 356 40.94 5.54 -2.82
N VAL A 357 39.79 6.02 -2.34
CA VAL A 357 39.73 6.91 -1.17
C VAL A 357 40.15 6.19 0.12
N GLU A 358 39.80 4.90 0.28
CA GLU A 358 40.27 4.07 1.40
C GLU A 358 41.80 4.07 1.49
N ASP A 359 42.47 3.82 0.36
CA ASP A 359 43.93 3.78 0.26
C ASP A 359 44.56 5.13 0.62
N ARG A 360 43.98 6.24 0.15
CA ARG A 360 44.45 7.59 0.46
C ARG A 360 44.26 7.97 1.92
N LEU A 361 43.13 7.59 2.52
CA LEU A 361 42.89 7.77 3.96
C LEU A 361 43.88 6.92 4.77
N THR A 362 44.14 5.69 4.33
CA THR A 362 45.14 4.78 4.87
C THR A 362 46.54 5.41 4.88
N GLU A 363 46.99 5.96 3.75
CA GLU A 363 48.26 6.68 3.64
C GLU A 363 48.31 7.91 4.57
N PHE A 364 47.22 8.68 4.63
CA PHE A 364 47.13 9.87 5.50
C PHE A 364 47.24 9.54 7.00
N PHE A 365 46.59 8.47 7.46
CA PHE A 365 46.69 8.03 8.86
C PHE A 365 48.09 7.49 9.20
N ILE A 366 48.78 6.88 8.23
CA ILE A 366 50.19 6.49 8.38
C ILE A 366 51.08 7.74 8.49
N LEU A 367 50.86 8.75 7.65
CA LEU A 367 51.62 10.01 7.68
C LEU A 367 51.52 10.74 9.03
N ILE A 368 50.35 10.69 9.68
CA ILE A 368 50.12 11.30 10.99
C ILE A 368 50.61 10.41 12.15
N SER A 369 51.15 9.21 11.85
CA SER A 369 51.54 8.22 12.87
C SER A 369 50.39 7.87 13.82
N ALA A 370 49.16 7.79 13.29
CA ALA A 370 48.00 7.43 14.07
C ALA A 370 48.12 5.97 14.58
N PRO A 371 47.69 5.66 15.82
CA PRO A 371 47.69 4.30 16.34
C PRO A 371 46.94 3.32 15.43
N ALA A 372 47.51 2.13 15.23
CA ALA A 372 46.97 1.11 14.32
C ALA A 372 45.50 0.72 14.64
N TRP A 373 45.10 0.74 15.90
CA TRP A 373 43.73 0.43 16.31
C TRP A 373 42.71 1.52 15.88
N ILE A 374 43.10 2.80 15.84
CA ILE A 374 42.23 3.89 15.36
C ILE A 374 42.02 3.76 13.86
N ARG A 375 43.11 3.52 13.13
CA ARG A 375 43.09 3.27 11.69
C ARG A 375 42.22 2.06 11.37
N GLY A 376 42.44 0.93 12.06
CA GLY A 376 41.67 -0.30 11.83
C GLY A 376 40.18 -0.12 12.07
N ILE A 377 39.79 0.53 13.17
CA ILE A 377 38.38 0.80 13.45
C ILE A 377 37.74 1.71 12.37
N LEU A 378 38.36 2.85 12.09
CA LEU A 378 37.75 3.88 11.25
C LEU A 378 37.78 3.51 9.77
N ILE A 379 38.90 2.97 9.29
CA ILE A 379 39.12 2.71 7.87
C ILE A 379 38.74 1.25 7.55
N ASP A 380 39.47 0.27 8.12
CA ASP A 380 39.26 -1.15 7.79
C ASP A 380 37.91 -1.70 8.28
N GLY A 381 37.36 -1.11 9.34
CA GLY A 381 36.05 -1.44 9.90
C GLY A 381 34.91 -0.60 9.31
N ILE A 382 34.78 0.65 9.78
CA ILE A 382 33.62 1.50 9.46
C ILE A 382 33.60 1.88 7.98
N TYR A 383 34.68 2.49 7.47
CA TYR A 383 34.71 3.00 6.10
C TYR A 383 34.59 1.89 5.07
N ARG A 384 35.37 0.82 5.19
CA ARG A 384 35.33 -0.33 4.26
C ARG A 384 33.95 -0.98 4.19
N THR A 385 33.29 -1.17 5.34
CA THR A 385 31.91 -1.68 5.39
C THR A 385 30.94 -0.72 4.69
N LEU A 386 31.06 0.58 4.92
CA LEU A 386 30.23 1.58 4.23
C LEU A 386 30.49 1.60 2.73
N ALA A 387 31.75 1.56 2.30
CA ALA A 387 32.15 1.57 0.92
C ALA A 387 31.53 0.38 0.17
N TRP A 388 31.58 -0.81 0.78
CA TRP A 388 30.98 -2.02 0.24
C TRP A 388 29.46 -1.93 0.12
N VAL A 389 28.78 -1.53 1.20
CA VAL A 389 27.31 -1.40 1.20
C VAL A 389 26.87 -0.38 0.14
N VAL A 390 27.54 0.77 0.08
CA VAL A 390 27.19 1.83 -0.89
C VAL A 390 27.45 1.37 -2.33
N SER A 391 28.58 0.73 -2.62
CA SER A 391 28.93 0.31 -3.99
C SER A 391 28.01 -0.78 -4.53
N VAL A 392 27.63 -1.74 -3.70
CA VAL A 392 26.80 -2.89 -4.11
C VAL A 392 25.30 -2.56 -4.10
N MET A 393 24.82 -1.80 -3.10
CA MET A 393 23.38 -1.56 -2.92
C MET A 393 22.84 -0.42 -3.80
N LEU A 394 23.60 0.68 -3.97
CA LEU A 394 23.09 1.91 -4.57
C LEU A 394 22.72 1.77 -6.07
N PRO A 395 23.58 1.24 -6.95
CA PRO A 395 23.30 1.25 -8.38
C PRO A 395 22.11 0.38 -8.81
N PRO A 396 21.94 -0.86 -8.29
CA PRO A 396 20.76 -1.65 -8.61
C PRO A 396 19.46 -0.97 -8.17
N MET A 397 19.43 -0.31 -7.01
CA MET A 397 18.26 0.43 -6.55
C MET A 397 17.97 1.67 -7.40
N ALA A 398 19.02 2.37 -7.83
CA ALA A 398 18.91 3.53 -8.72
C ALA A 398 18.36 3.17 -10.12
N ILE A 399 18.50 1.93 -10.57
CA ILE A 399 17.93 1.44 -11.83
C ILE A 399 16.54 0.84 -11.62
N PHE A 400 16.38 -0.01 -10.59
CA PHE A 400 15.15 -0.75 -10.33
C PHE A 400 13.96 0.18 -10.04
N PHE A 401 14.12 1.19 -9.16
CA PHE A 401 12.99 2.02 -8.77
C PHE A 401 12.47 2.91 -9.90
N PRO A 402 13.29 3.58 -10.72
CA PRO A 402 12.77 4.32 -11.87
C PRO A 402 12.03 3.42 -12.87
N LEU A 403 12.53 2.21 -13.16
CA LEU A 403 11.85 1.26 -14.03
C LEU A 403 10.50 0.81 -13.43
N PHE A 404 10.47 0.53 -12.13
CA PHE A 404 9.24 0.14 -11.44
C PHE A 404 8.22 1.29 -11.40
N THR A 405 8.65 2.51 -11.10
CA THR A 405 7.78 3.71 -11.12
C THR A 405 7.27 4.00 -12.52
N LEU A 406 8.04 3.73 -13.57
CA LEU A 406 7.57 3.83 -14.95
C LEU A 406 6.39 2.87 -15.22
N LEU A 407 6.48 1.63 -14.73
CA LEU A 407 5.41 0.63 -14.86
C LEU A 407 4.18 0.97 -14.02
N GLU A 408 4.39 1.59 -12.86
CA GLU A 408 3.35 2.16 -12.01
C GLU A 408 2.58 3.25 -12.76
N ASP A 409 3.28 4.25 -13.31
CA ASP A 409 2.70 5.38 -14.07
C ASP A 409 2.03 4.94 -15.38
N LEU A 410 2.54 3.90 -16.03
CA LEU A 410 1.92 3.26 -17.19
C LEU A 410 0.58 2.59 -16.83
N GLY A 411 0.34 2.29 -15.55
CA GLY A 411 -0.87 1.60 -15.09
C GLY A 411 -0.78 0.08 -15.18
N TYR A 412 0.41 -0.50 -15.39
CA TYR A 412 0.60 -1.95 -15.46
C TYR A 412 0.43 -2.64 -14.09
N LEU A 413 0.95 -2.02 -13.03
CA LEU A 413 0.91 -2.57 -11.67
C LEU A 413 -0.52 -2.91 -11.19
N PRO A 414 -1.54 -2.04 -11.32
CA PRO A 414 -2.93 -2.41 -11.01
C PRO A 414 -3.43 -3.69 -11.68
N ARG A 415 -3.00 -3.99 -12.92
CA ARG A 415 -3.38 -5.24 -13.62
C ARG A 415 -2.68 -6.46 -13.01
N VAL A 416 -1.43 -6.30 -12.59
CA VAL A 416 -0.69 -7.34 -11.85
C VAL A 416 -1.39 -7.68 -10.53
N ALA A 417 -1.81 -6.66 -9.77
CA ALA A 417 -2.57 -6.87 -8.54
C ALA A 417 -3.87 -7.63 -8.81
N PHE A 418 -4.60 -7.26 -9.87
CA PHE A 418 -5.83 -7.94 -10.29
C PHE A 418 -5.59 -9.42 -10.64
N ASN A 419 -4.54 -9.74 -11.39
CA ASN A 419 -4.22 -11.13 -11.77
C ASN A 419 -3.88 -12.02 -10.57
N LEU A 420 -3.27 -11.45 -9.54
CA LEU A 420 -2.83 -12.17 -8.35
C LEU A 420 -3.86 -12.16 -7.22
N ASP A 421 -4.91 -11.34 -7.32
CA ASP A 421 -5.89 -11.13 -6.26
C ASP A 421 -6.55 -12.44 -5.81
N ASP A 422 -6.93 -13.32 -6.73
CA ASP A 422 -7.55 -14.61 -6.35
C ASP A 422 -6.64 -15.50 -5.50
N PHE A 423 -5.32 -15.44 -5.71
CA PHE A 423 -4.36 -16.18 -4.89
C PHE A 423 -4.17 -15.56 -3.50
N PHE A 424 -4.08 -14.22 -3.42
CA PHE A 424 -3.96 -13.52 -2.13
C PHE A 424 -5.25 -13.62 -1.31
N ARG A 425 -6.42 -13.55 -1.95
CA ARG A 425 -7.72 -13.72 -1.30
C ARG A 425 -7.86 -15.09 -0.64
N LYS A 426 -7.37 -16.17 -1.28
CA LYS A 426 -7.30 -17.51 -0.67
C LYS A 426 -6.42 -17.55 0.59
N ALA A 427 -5.41 -16.69 0.66
CA ALA A 427 -4.56 -16.50 1.83
C ALA A 427 -5.13 -15.50 2.86
N HIS A 428 -6.36 -14.98 2.64
CA HIS A 428 -6.98 -13.92 3.45
C HIS A 428 -6.14 -12.63 3.48
N ALA A 429 -5.57 -12.31 2.32
CA ALA A 429 -4.77 -11.11 2.06
C ALA A 429 -5.32 -10.37 0.85
N HIS A 430 -4.86 -9.13 0.64
CA HIS A 430 -5.33 -8.25 -0.42
C HIS A 430 -4.44 -8.33 -1.68
N GLY A 431 -4.99 -8.31 -2.90
CA GLY A 431 -4.21 -8.36 -4.15
C GLY A 431 -3.16 -7.24 -4.29
N LYS A 432 -3.38 -6.07 -3.66
CA LYS A 432 -2.37 -4.99 -3.56
C LYS A 432 -1.07 -5.43 -2.89
N GLN A 433 -1.08 -6.48 -2.05
CA GLN A 433 0.13 -7.06 -1.44
C GLN A 433 1.12 -7.55 -2.50
N ALA A 434 0.64 -8.05 -3.65
CA ALA A 434 1.50 -8.43 -4.77
C ALA A 434 2.40 -7.27 -5.23
N LEU A 435 1.87 -6.04 -5.25
CA LEU A 435 2.64 -4.85 -5.66
C LEU A 435 3.75 -4.52 -4.68
N THR A 436 3.45 -4.65 -3.40
CA THR A 436 4.41 -4.41 -2.31
C THR A 436 5.53 -5.43 -2.33
N MET A 437 5.22 -6.69 -2.61
CA MET A 437 6.18 -7.77 -2.82
C MET A 437 7.04 -7.54 -4.05
N CYS A 438 6.44 -7.10 -5.18
CA CYS A 438 7.20 -6.75 -6.37
C CYS A 438 8.23 -5.64 -6.08
N MET A 439 7.86 -4.64 -5.27
CA MET A 439 8.77 -3.59 -4.82
C MET A 439 9.83 -4.10 -3.83
N GLY A 440 9.51 -5.12 -3.04
CA GLY A 440 10.41 -5.82 -2.12
C GLY A 440 11.62 -6.46 -2.80
N PHE A 441 11.45 -6.99 -4.02
CA PHE A 441 12.57 -7.54 -4.79
C PHE A 441 13.70 -6.53 -5.04
N GLY A 442 13.36 -5.24 -5.20
CA GLY A 442 14.35 -4.17 -5.21
C GLY A 442 14.94 -3.97 -3.83
N CYS A 443 14.08 -3.60 -2.86
CA CYS A 443 14.47 -3.50 -1.46
C CYS A 443 13.26 -3.73 -0.54
N ASN A 444 13.41 -4.61 0.44
CA ASN A 444 12.34 -4.91 1.41
C ASN A 444 11.91 -3.66 2.20
N ALA A 445 12.81 -2.71 2.48
CA ALA A 445 12.46 -1.44 3.10
C ALA A 445 11.50 -0.60 2.21
N CYS A 446 11.73 -0.57 0.90
CA CYS A 446 10.86 0.10 -0.05
C CYS A 446 9.50 -0.63 -0.18
N GLY A 447 9.50 -1.96 -0.22
CA GLY A 447 8.26 -2.73 -0.25
C GLY A 447 7.39 -2.49 1.00
N VAL A 448 8.00 -2.36 2.19
CA VAL A 448 7.31 -1.99 3.44
C VAL A 448 6.68 -0.59 3.35
N ILE A 449 7.38 0.39 2.78
CA ILE A 449 6.81 1.74 2.53
C ILE A 449 5.65 1.65 1.51
N GLY A 450 5.78 0.78 0.50
CA GLY A 450 4.74 0.50 -0.50
C GLY A 450 3.47 -0.10 0.09
N CYS A 451 3.53 -0.75 1.27
CA CYS A 451 2.35 -1.29 1.95
C CYS A 451 1.31 -0.22 2.32
N ARG A 452 1.66 1.06 2.25
CA ARG A 452 0.71 2.18 2.42
C ARG A 452 -0.42 2.22 1.38
N ILE A 453 -0.28 1.52 0.25
CA ILE A 453 -1.33 1.40 -0.78
C ILE A 453 -2.49 0.50 -0.30
N ILE A 454 -2.26 -0.37 0.69
CA ILE A 454 -3.27 -1.27 1.25
C ILE A 454 -4.10 -0.52 2.29
N ASP A 455 -5.42 -0.44 2.05
CA ASP A 455 -6.33 0.41 2.83
C ASP A 455 -6.59 -0.18 4.23
N SER A 456 -6.82 -1.50 4.30
CA SER A 456 -7.05 -2.19 5.57
C SER A 456 -5.79 -2.21 6.45
N PRO A 457 -5.83 -1.67 7.69
CA PRO A 457 -4.65 -1.63 8.57
C PRO A 457 -4.16 -3.02 8.94
N ARG A 458 -5.07 -4.00 9.03
CA ARG A 458 -4.76 -5.40 9.31
C ARG A 458 -4.00 -6.05 8.14
N GLU A 459 -4.55 -5.96 6.93
CA GLU A 459 -3.94 -6.55 5.74
C GLU A 459 -2.61 -5.88 5.41
N ARG A 460 -2.51 -4.57 5.68
CA ARG A 460 -1.26 -3.83 5.61
C ARG A 460 -0.20 -4.39 6.57
N LEU A 461 -0.55 -4.68 7.83
CA LEU A 461 0.39 -5.30 8.76
C LEU A 461 0.84 -6.68 8.30
N ILE A 462 -0.08 -7.50 7.74
CA ILE A 462 0.28 -8.80 7.15
C ILE A 462 1.29 -8.62 6.01
N ALA A 463 1.04 -7.67 5.10
CA ALA A 463 1.95 -7.37 4.01
C ALA A 463 3.33 -6.89 4.51
N ILE A 464 3.37 -6.01 5.52
CA ILE A 464 4.63 -5.54 6.13
C ILE A 464 5.43 -6.71 6.72
N LEU A 465 4.78 -7.60 7.48
CA LEU A 465 5.45 -8.73 8.15
C LEU A 465 5.92 -9.80 7.18
N THR A 466 5.22 -9.98 6.05
CA THR A 466 5.51 -11.04 5.08
C THR A 466 6.36 -10.59 3.89
N ASN A 467 6.60 -9.27 3.73
CA ASN A 467 7.41 -8.75 2.62
C ASN A 467 8.84 -9.32 2.60
N ASN A 468 9.38 -9.70 3.76
CA ASN A 468 10.75 -10.22 3.88
C ASN A 468 10.95 -11.64 3.28
N PHE A 469 9.88 -12.39 3.01
CA PHE A 469 9.98 -13.70 2.35
C PHE A 469 10.30 -13.60 0.85
N VAL A 470 10.27 -12.38 0.31
CA VAL A 470 10.74 -12.07 -1.05
C VAL A 470 12.23 -11.71 -0.98
N PRO A 471 13.08 -12.32 -1.83
CA PRO A 471 14.50 -11.99 -1.86
C PRO A 471 14.68 -10.57 -2.42
N CYS A 472 15.31 -9.69 -1.65
CA CYS A 472 15.70 -8.35 -2.09
C CYS A 472 17.03 -8.38 -2.86
N ASN A 473 17.43 -7.23 -3.43
CA ASN A 473 18.66 -7.12 -4.21
C ASN A 473 19.88 -7.73 -3.53
N GLY A 474 20.12 -7.39 -2.26
CA GLY A 474 21.28 -7.88 -1.50
C GLY A 474 21.30 -9.40 -1.25
N ARG A 475 20.20 -10.12 -1.50
CA ARG A 475 20.16 -11.60 -1.39
C ARG A 475 20.46 -12.30 -2.71
N PHE A 476 20.26 -11.64 -3.86
CA PHE A 476 20.49 -12.25 -5.17
C PHE A 476 21.95 -12.65 -5.41
N PRO A 477 22.98 -11.85 -5.07
CA PRO A 477 24.38 -12.25 -5.24
C PRO A 477 24.71 -13.57 -4.53
N THR A 478 24.30 -13.71 -3.27
CA THR A 478 24.48 -14.95 -2.50
C THR A 478 23.77 -16.14 -3.13
N LEU A 479 22.50 -15.96 -3.53
CA LEU A 479 21.74 -17.04 -4.18
C LEU A 479 22.36 -17.45 -5.52
N ILE A 480 22.71 -16.48 -6.37
CA ILE A 480 23.32 -16.74 -7.68
C ILE A 480 24.68 -17.43 -7.49
N ALA A 481 25.54 -16.93 -6.60
CA ALA A 481 26.86 -17.52 -6.35
C ALA A 481 26.73 -18.97 -5.89
N VAL A 482 25.91 -19.25 -4.88
CA VAL A 482 25.74 -20.61 -4.34
C VAL A 482 25.13 -21.56 -5.39
N ILE A 483 24.14 -21.10 -6.17
CA ILE A 483 23.55 -21.88 -7.27
C ILE A 483 24.61 -22.21 -8.32
N THR A 484 25.37 -21.21 -8.76
CA THR A 484 26.37 -21.38 -9.81
C THR A 484 27.48 -22.34 -9.37
N MET A 485 27.95 -22.22 -8.13
CA MET A 485 29.06 -23.03 -7.60
C MET A 485 28.68 -24.49 -7.36
N PHE A 486 27.52 -24.76 -6.76
CA PHE A 486 27.17 -26.12 -6.31
C PHE A 486 26.23 -26.88 -7.24
N PHE A 487 25.46 -26.18 -8.08
CA PHE A 487 24.44 -26.82 -8.93
C PHE A 487 24.70 -26.64 -10.42
N ALA A 488 25.15 -25.45 -10.84
CA ALA A 488 25.41 -25.18 -12.25
C ALA A 488 26.76 -25.74 -12.70
N ALA A 489 27.79 -25.69 -11.85
CA ALA A 489 29.11 -26.26 -12.15
C ALA A 489 29.09 -27.78 -12.39
N ALA A 490 28.08 -28.49 -11.88
CA ALA A 490 27.88 -29.92 -12.11
C ALA A 490 27.38 -30.26 -13.52
N VAL A 491 26.84 -29.27 -14.27
CA VAL A 491 26.29 -29.45 -15.62
C VAL A 491 27.17 -28.72 -16.62
N SER A 492 28.04 -29.46 -17.32
CA SER A 492 28.89 -28.90 -18.38
C SER A 492 28.09 -28.67 -19.68
N GLY A 493 28.05 -27.43 -20.18
CA GLY A 493 27.50 -27.09 -21.50
C GLY A 493 26.61 -25.83 -21.54
N PRO A 494 25.99 -25.50 -22.69
CA PRO A 494 25.16 -24.30 -22.86
C PRO A 494 23.93 -24.28 -21.95
N PHE A 495 23.54 -25.42 -21.36
CA PHE A 495 22.45 -25.54 -20.41
C PHE A 495 22.79 -25.03 -18.99
N GLN A 496 24.06 -24.73 -18.67
CA GLN A 496 24.49 -24.24 -17.36
C GLN A 496 23.75 -22.95 -16.92
N SER A 497 23.57 -22.02 -17.86
CA SER A 497 22.85 -20.76 -17.62
C SER A 497 21.36 -21.00 -17.37
N ALA A 498 20.78 -21.98 -18.08
CA ALA A 498 19.37 -22.34 -17.92
C ALA A 498 19.10 -23.00 -16.57
N VAL A 499 19.99 -23.90 -16.11
CA VAL A 499 19.89 -24.54 -14.79
C VAL A 499 19.96 -23.49 -13.67
N SER A 500 20.90 -22.55 -13.75
CA SER A 500 21.03 -21.48 -12.75
C SER A 500 19.76 -20.63 -12.68
N ALA A 501 19.22 -20.23 -13.83
CA ALA A 501 18.00 -19.44 -13.92
C ALA A 501 16.76 -20.20 -13.40
N LEU A 502 16.64 -21.50 -13.71
CA LEU A 502 15.52 -22.33 -13.28
C LEU A 502 15.55 -22.58 -11.77
N THR A 503 16.71 -22.88 -11.20
CA THR A 503 16.89 -23.04 -9.75
C THR A 503 16.60 -21.74 -9.01
N LEU A 504 17.10 -20.60 -9.49
CA LEU A 504 16.80 -19.30 -8.91
C LEU A 504 15.29 -18.99 -8.95
N THR A 505 14.65 -19.27 -10.09
CA THR A 505 13.20 -19.11 -10.24
C THR A 505 12.44 -19.99 -9.25
N ALA A 506 12.85 -21.24 -9.04
CA ALA A 506 12.25 -22.13 -8.06
C ALA A 506 12.37 -21.60 -6.63
N VAL A 507 13.54 -21.06 -6.25
CA VAL A 507 13.76 -20.42 -4.93
C VAL A 507 12.84 -19.20 -4.75
N ILE A 508 12.70 -18.35 -5.77
CA ILE A 508 11.80 -17.19 -5.72
C ILE A 508 10.34 -17.63 -5.56
N VAL A 509 9.89 -18.60 -6.37
CA VAL A 509 8.53 -19.13 -6.29
C VAL A 509 8.24 -19.75 -4.92
N PHE A 510 9.23 -20.45 -4.34
CA PHE A 510 9.13 -20.97 -2.98
C PHE A 510 8.97 -19.85 -1.93
N GLY A 511 9.68 -18.72 -2.08
CA GLY A 511 9.51 -17.55 -1.22
C GLY A 511 8.11 -16.92 -1.32
N VAL A 512 7.58 -16.80 -2.53
CA VAL A 512 6.19 -16.33 -2.77
C VAL A 512 5.18 -17.30 -2.15
N PHE A 513 5.38 -18.61 -2.33
CA PHE A 513 4.53 -19.63 -1.73
C PHE A 513 4.52 -19.55 -0.20
N MET A 514 5.69 -19.38 0.41
CA MET A 514 5.82 -19.23 1.86
C MET A 514 5.20 -17.93 2.38
N THR A 515 5.29 -16.84 1.61
CA THR A 515 4.57 -15.58 1.89
C THR A 515 3.07 -15.83 2.02
N MET A 516 2.48 -16.63 1.12
CA MET A 516 1.05 -16.97 1.17
C MET A 516 0.69 -17.83 2.38
N ILE A 517 1.51 -18.83 2.73
CA ILE A 517 1.30 -19.66 3.92
C ILE A 517 1.31 -18.80 5.18
N ILE A 518 2.35 -17.97 5.36
CA ILE A 518 2.50 -17.15 6.56
C ILE A 518 1.40 -16.09 6.62
N SER A 519 1.00 -15.49 5.49
CA SER A 519 -0.15 -14.56 5.44
C SER A 519 -1.43 -15.22 5.95
N LYS A 520 -1.68 -16.46 5.56
CA LYS A 520 -2.84 -17.25 6.01
C LYS A 520 -2.77 -17.63 7.49
N ILE A 521 -1.58 -17.94 8.01
CA ILE A 521 -1.39 -18.23 9.44
C ILE A 521 -1.62 -16.98 10.27
N LEU A 522 -1.03 -15.84 9.88
CA LEU A 522 -1.18 -14.57 10.59
C LEU A 522 -2.62 -14.06 10.59
N SER A 523 -3.33 -14.18 9.48
CA SER A 523 -4.73 -13.76 9.36
C SER A 523 -5.68 -14.60 10.22
N LYS A 524 -5.34 -15.87 10.50
CA LYS A 524 -6.15 -16.73 11.39
C LYS A 524 -5.79 -16.60 12.88
N THR A 525 -4.57 -16.18 13.20
CA THR A 525 -4.04 -16.19 14.58
C THR A 525 -4.02 -14.80 15.21
N ILE A 526 -2.98 -14.01 14.92
CA ILE A 526 -2.63 -12.75 15.58
C ILE A 526 -3.48 -11.59 15.05
N LEU A 527 -3.85 -11.64 13.77
CA LEU A 527 -4.55 -10.56 13.06
C LEU A 527 -5.89 -11.10 12.58
N LYS A 528 -6.90 -11.21 13.44
CA LYS A 528 -8.27 -11.65 13.09
C LYS A 528 -9.12 -10.46 12.60
N GLY A 529 -10.06 -10.70 11.68
CA GLY A 529 -10.97 -9.68 11.14
C GLY A 529 -11.66 -10.12 9.83
N MET A 530 -12.59 -9.32 9.33
CA MET A 530 -13.19 -9.54 8.00
C MET A 530 -12.24 -9.05 6.89
N PRO A 531 -12.15 -9.75 5.75
CA PRO A 531 -11.37 -9.29 4.59
C PRO A 531 -12.01 -8.03 3.99
N SER A 532 -11.18 -7.09 3.55
CA SER A 532 -11.68 -5.87 2.88
C SER A 532 -12.22 -6.19 1.49
N SER A 533 -13.25 -5.45 1.04
CA SER A 533 -13.79 -5.60 -0.31
C SER A 533 -12.82 -5.02 -1.34
N PHE A 534 -12.43 -5.84 -2.33
CA PHE A 534 -11.49 -5.43 -3.38
C PHE A 534 -12.18 -4.53 -4.42
N ASN A 535 -12.27 -3.23 -4.13
CA ASN A 535 -12.70 -2.22 -5.10
C ASN A 535 -11.47 -1.59 -5.78
N LEU A 536 -10.76 -2.35 -6.61
CA LEU A 536 -9.65 -1.80 -7.39
C LEU A 536 -10.18 -1.14 -8.67
N GLU A 537 -10.25 0.18 -8.69
CA GLU A 537 -10.36 0.92 -9.94
C GLU A 537 -9.12 0.64 -10.81
N LEU A 538 -9.30 0.10 -12.01
CA LEU A 538 -8.22 0.01 -12.99
C LEU A 538 -8.00 1.41 -13.58
N PRO A 539 -6.89 2.12 -13.27
CA PRO A 539 -6.66 3.44 -13.84
C PRO A 539 -6.43 3.32 -15.35
N PRO A 540 -6.80 4.34 -16.15
CA PRO A 540 -6.52 4.37 -17.58
C PRO A 540 -5.00 4.40 -17.83
N TYR A 541 -4.55 3.86 -18.97
CA TYR A 541 -3.14 3.94 -19.36
C TYR A 541 -2.74 5.41 -19.56
N ARG A 542 -1.68 5.85 -18.88
CA ARG A 542 -1.13 7.20 -19.00
C ARG A 542 0.27 7.13 -19.61
N ARG A 543 0.65 8.15 -20.38
CA ARG A 543 2.04 8.28 -20.85
C ARG A 543 2.91 8.78 -19.68
N PRO A 544 3.95 8.05 -19.27
CA PRO A 544 4.78 8.44 -18.13
C PRO A 544 5.66 9.64 -18.47
N GLN A 545 5.89 10.51 -17.48
CA GLN A 545 6.81 11.65 -17.59
C GLN A 545 8.24 11.19 -17.25
N ILE A 546 8.88 10.46 -18.17
CA ILE A 546 10.15 9.72 -17.95
C ILE A 546 11.19 10.53 -17.17
N GLY A 547 11.51 11.76 -17.59
CA GLY A 547 12.54 12.58 -16.93
C GLY A 547 12.19 12.96 -15.49
N ARG A 548 10.93 13.32 -15.22
CA ARG A 548 10.47 13.69 -13.87
C ARG A 548 10.41 12.47 -12.94
N VAL A 549 10.05 11.31 -13.49
CA VAL A 549 9.97 10.03 -12.77
C VAL A 549 11.36 9.58 -12.32
N ILE A 550 12.35 9.62 -13.20
CA ILE A 550 13.73 9.21 -12.86
C ILE A 550 14.28 10.08 -11.73
N VAL A 551 14.19 11.41 -11.87
CA VAL A 551 14.70 12.35 -10.86
C VAL A 551 14.02 12.11 -9.51
N ARG A 552 12.68 12.12 -9.47
CA ARG A 552 11.94 11.89 -8.21
C ARG A 552 12.25 10.53 -7.60
N SER A 553 12.31 9.47 -8.39
CA SER A 553 12.54 8.12 -7.87
C SER A 553 13.92 7.99 -7.22
N ILE A 554 14.96 8.57 -7.84
CA ILE A 554 16.32 8.57 -7.27
C ILE A 554 16.40 9.38 -5.97
N PHE A 555 15.87 10.61 -5.95
CA PHE A 555 15.97 11.48 -4.78
C PHE A 555 15.03 11.04 -3.64
N ASP A 556 13.77 10.74 -3.94
CA ASP A 556 12.75 10.48 -2.92
C ASP A 556 12.79 9.03 -2.40
N ARG A 557 13.19 8.05 -3.23
CA ARG A 557 13.21 6.62 -2.84
C ARG A 557 14.62 6.10 -2.59
N THR A 558 15.56 6.27 -3.53
CA THR A 558 16.89 5.66 -3.43
C THR A 558 17.75 6.31 -2.35
N LEU A 559 17.90 7.63 -2.37
CA LEU A 559 18.81 8.34 -1.46
C LEU A 559 18.36 8.29 0.01
N PHE A 560 17.05 8.35 0.24
CA PHE A 560 16.47 8.22 1.57
C PHE A 560 16.71 6.84 2.21
N VAL A 561 16.64 5.77 1.41
CA VAL A 561 16.94 4.41 1.89
C VAL A 561 18.44 4.21 2.08
N LEU A 562 19.27 4.79 1.20
CA LEU A 562 20.72 4.78 1.37
C LEU A 562 21.14 5.44 2.70
N GLN A 563 20.54 6.58 3.06
CA GLN A 563 20.81 7.23 4.34
C GLN A 563 20.54 6.29 5.52
N ARG A 564 19.42 5.54 5.48
CA ARG A 564 19.09 4.57 6.53
C ARG A 564 20.08 3.41 6.57
N ALA A 565 20.52 2.93 5.40
CA ALA A 565 21.53 1.86 5.31
C ALA A 565 22.87 2.30 5.91
N VAL A 566 23.35 3.51 5.59
CA VAL A 566 24.60 4.06 6.15
C VAL A 566 24.55 4.17 7.67
N VAL A 567 23.43 4.65 8.23
CA VAL A 567 23.25 4.78 9.69
C VAL A 567 23.31 3.43 10.41
N VAL A 568 22.88 2.34 9.76
CA VAL A 568 22.90 0.99 10.34
C VAL A 568 24.23 0.28 10.06
N ALA A 569 24.84 0.48 8.89
CA ALA A 569 26.06 -0.19 8.47
C ALA A 569 27.31 0.34 9.20
N ALA A 570 27.41 1.64 9.45
CA ALA A 570 28.57 2.24 10.12
C ALA A 570 28.88 1.62 11.51
N PRO A 571 27.93 1.55 12.48
CA PRO A 571 28.20 0.93 13.78
C PRO A 571 28.46 -0.57 13.68
N ALA A 572 27.88 -1.24 12.68
CA ALA A 572 28.11 -2.65 12.49
C ALA A 572 29.50 -2.96 11.92
N GLY A 573 30.04 -2.11 11.04
CA GLY A 573 31.42 -2.22 10.56
C GLY A 573 32.43 -2.16 11.71
N LEU A 574 32.19 -1.30 12.70
CA LEU A 574 32.95 -1.28 13.95
C LEU A 574 32.87 -2.63 14.69
N VAL A 575 31.66 -3.18 14.88
CA VAL A 575 31.46 -4.45 15.59
C VAL A 575 32.11 -5.62 14.86
N ILE A 576 31.99 -5.68 13.53
CA ILE A 576 32.62 -6.69 12.68
C ILE A 576 34.13 -6.65 12.86
N TRP A 577 34.74 -5.45 12.78
CA TRP A 577 36.17 -5.29 12.95
C TRP A 577 36.66 -5.70 14.34
N LEU A 578 35.94 -5.31 15.40
CA LEU A 578 36.28 -5.70 16.78
C LEU A 578 36.26 -7.22 16.95
N LEU A 579 35.24 -7.89 16.41
CA LEU A 579 35.11 -9.35 16.50
C LEU A 579 36.19 -10.07 15.69
N ALA A 580 36.56 -9.55 14.52
CA ALA A 580 37.57 -10.15 13.65
C ALA A 580 39.01 -9.97 14.18
N ASN A 581 39.32 -8.83 14.81
CA ASN A 581 40.71 -8.46 15.16
C ASN A 581 41.07 -8.66 16.63
N ILE A 582 40.10 -8.72 17.55
CA ILE A 582 40.38 -9.00 18.96
C ILE A 582 40.58 -10.50 19.15
N HIS A 583 41.76 -10.88 19.64
CA HIS A 583 42.13 -12.28 19.88
C HIS A 583 42.11 -12.59 21.38
N VAL A 584 41.45 -13.69 21.74
CA VAL A 584 41.42 -14.22 23.10
C VAL A 584 41.93 -15.66 23.05
N GLY A 585 43.02 -15.96 23.74
CA GLY A 585 43.61 -17.31 23.70
C GLY A 585 44.15 -17.74 22.32
N GLY A 586 44.54 -16.78 21.47
CA GLY A 586 45.09 -17.05 20.12
C GLY A 586 44.04 -17.22 19.01
N ILE A 587 42.74 -17.16 19.34
CA ILE A 587 41.62 -17.27 18.41
C ILE A 587 40.85 -15.95 18.41
N SER A 588 40.33 -15.51 17.26
CA SER A 588 39.53 -14.28 17.17
C SER A 588 38.21 -14.41 17.93
N LEU A 589 37.68 -13.30 18.44
CA LEU A 589 36.39 -13.28 19.14
C LEU A 589 35.25 -13.76 18.23
N LEU A 590 35.34 -13.48 16.93
CA LEU A 590 34.45 -14.02 15.90
C LEU A 590 34.45 -15.55 15.91
N ALA A 591 35.62 -16.18 15.89
CA ALA A 591 35.73 -17.63 15.88
C ALA A 591 35.22 -18.26 17.19
N HIS A 592 35.46 -17.63 18.34
CA HIS A 592 34.82 -18.06 19.61
C HIS A 592 33.29 -18.06 19.54
N CYS A 593 32.70 -16.99 18.97
CA CYS A 593 31.25 -16.92 18.77
C CYS A 593 30.76 -17.95 17.74
N ALA A 594 31.52 -18.19 16.67
CA ALA A 594 31.20 -19.20 15.67
C ALA A 594 31.21 -20.60 16.27
N ASP A 595 32.23 -20.96 17.05
CA ASP A 595 32.33 -22.26 17.72
C ASP A 595 31.20 -22.48 18.74
N PHE A 596 30.74 -21.42 19.41
CA PHE A 596 29.55 -21.48 20.28
C PHE A 596 28.26 -21.77 19.49
N LEU A 597 28.12 -21.20 18.29
CA LEU A 597 26.94 -21.40 17.44
C LEU A 597 27.02 -22.69 16.60
N ASP A 598 28.20 -23.28 16.44
CA ASP A 598 28.45 -24.42 15.56
C ASP A 598 27.57 -25.66 15.85
N PRO A 599 27.35 -26.09 17.12
CA PRO A 599 26.44 -27.19 17.40
C PRO A 599 25.03 -26.94 16.87
N PHE A 600 24.53 -25.72 17.01
CA PHE A 600 23.21 -25.33 16.49
C PHE A 600 23.21 -25.19 14.97
N GLY A 601 24.27 -24.59 14.39
CA GLY A 601 24.45 -24.49 12.94
C GLY A 601 24.39 -25.86 12.27
N ARG A 602 25.11 -26.85 12.83
CA ARG A 602 25.11 -28.21 12.29
C ARG A 602 23.74 -28.88 12.36
N LEU A 603 22.90 -28.58 13.35
CA LEU A 603 21.55 -29.14 13.44
C LEU A 603 20.64 -28.67 12.29
N ILE A 604 20.84 -27.46 11.80
CA ILE A 604 20.07 -26.87 10.69
C ILE A 604 20.78 -27.01 9.34
N GLY A 605 21.85 -27.81 9.26
CA GLY A 605 22.56 -28.09 8.01
C GLY A 605 23.55 -27.00 7.57
N MET A 606 23.99 -26.15 8.49
CA MET A 606 25.03 -25.12 8.27
C MET A 606 26.17 -25.30 9.27
N ASP A 607 27.09 -24.34 9.37
CA ASP A 607 28.13 -24.30 10.40
C ASP A 607 28.01 -23.01 11.25
N GLY A 608 28.83 -22.93 12.30
CA GLY A 608 28.86 -21.77 13.19
C GLY A 608 29.27 -20.46 12.49
N TYR A 609 30.16 -20.55 11.50
CA TYR A 609 30.67 -19.39 10.76
C TYR A 609 29.61 -18.78 9.84
N ILE A 610 28.82 -19.60 9.13
CA ILE A 610 27.69 -19.17 8.31
C ILE A 610 26.67 -18.45 9.18
N LEU A 611 26.30 -19.02 10.33
CA LEU A 611 25.35 -18.39 11.25
C LEU A 611 25.86 -17.06 11.78
N MET A 612 27.13 -17.00 12.18
CA MET A 612 27.75 -15.75 12.62
C MET A 612 27.77 -14.71 11.49
N ALA A 613 28.02 -15.13 10.25
CA ALA A 613 28.00 -14.24 9.10
C ALA A 613 26.61 -13.66 8.82
N PHE A 614 25.53 -14.44 8.96
CA PHE A 614 24.17 -13.91 8.88
C PHE A 614 23.88 -12.90 10.01
N ILE A 615 24.32 -13.19 11.24
CA ILE A 615 24.12 -12.28 12.39
C ILE A 615 24.85 -10.96 12.17
N LEU A 616 26.11 -11.01 11.77
CA LEU A 616 26.92 -9.83 11.46
C LEU A 616 26.46 -9.12 10.19
N GLY A 617 25.86 -9.85 9.25
CA GLY A 617 25.19 -9.33 8.07
C GLY A 617 23.81 -8.70 8.34
N PHE A 618 23.35 -8.61 9.59
CA PHE A 618 22.09 -7.93 9.94
C PHE A 618 21.93 -6.52 9.32
N PRO A 619 22.95 -5.65 9.23
CA PRO A 619 22.80 -4.33 8.60
C PRO A 619 22.42 -4.38 7.13
N ALA A 620 23.03 -5.32 6.39
CA ALA A 620 23.07 -5.38 4.95
C ALA A 620 23.31 -6.83 4.52
N ASN A 621 22.42 -7.39 3.69
CA ASN A 621 22.48 -8.81 3.35
C ASN A 621 23.60 -9.14 2.35
N GLU A 622 24.06 -8.14 1.61
CA GLU A 622 25.12 -8.23 0.62
C GLU A 622 26.52 -8.47 1.24
N ILE A 623 26.73 -8.16 2.52
CA ILE A 623 28.00 -8.41 3.22
C ILE A 623 28.10 -9.81 3.83
N VAL A 624 27.03 -10.63 3.78
CA VAL A 624 27.03 -11.99 4.35
C VAL A 624 28.13 -12.86 3.74
N VAL A 625 28.26 -12.90 2.41
CA VAL A 625 29.31 -13.70 1.74
C VAL A 625 30.72 -13.18 2.03
N PRO A 626 31.00 -11.86 1.95
CA PRO A 626 32.26 -11.29 2.42
C PRO A 626 32.62 -11.65 3.86
N ILE A 627 31.65 -11.69 4.78
CA ILE A 627 31.88 -12.10 6.17
C ILE A 627 32.21 -13.59 6.26
N ILE A 628 31.54 -14.46 5.49
CA ILE A 628 31.86 -15.90 5.44
C ILE A 628 33.32 -16.09 4.98
N ILE A 629 33.72 -15.42 3.90
CA ILE A 629 35.08 -15.50 3.36
C ILE A 629 36.08 -15.00 4.40
N MET A 630 35.82 -13.82 4.98
CA MET A 630 36.66 -13.22 6.01
C MET A 630 36.86 -14.15 7.19
N SER A 631 35.78 -14.81 7.62
CA SER A 631 35.80 -15.73 8.76
C SER A 631 36.58 -17.00 8.46
N TYR A 632 36.41 -17.60 7.27
CA TYR A 632 37.13 -18.82 6.88
C TYR A 632 38.61 -18.60 6.57
N MET A 633 38.97 -17.40 6.11
CA MET A 633 40.35 -17.01 5.85
C MET A 633 41.03 -16.38 7.07
N ALA A 634 40.28 -16.14 8.16
CA ALA A 634 40.73 -15.40 9.33
C ALA A 634 41.35 -14.04 8.97
N THR A 635 40.81 -13.36 7.95
CA THR A 635 41.24 -12.02 7.57
C THR A 635 40.58 -11.00 8.50
N GLY A 636 41.32 -9.98 8.96
CA GLY A 636 40.80 -8.96 9.89
C GLY A 636 39.85 -7.93 9.25
N ALA A 637 39.53 -8.07 7.95
CA ALA A 637 38.73 -7.12 7.19
C ALA A 637 37.95 -7.81 6.07
N LEU A 638 36.87 -7.18 5.61
CA LEU A 638 36.00 -7.71 4.55
C LEU A 638 36.74 -7.83 3.22
N THR A 639 36.87 -9.05 2.70
CA THR A 639 37.60 -9.32 1.45
C THR A 639 36.67 -9.76 0.34
N ASP A 640 36.94 -9.30 -0.88
CA ASP A 640 36.34 -9.84 -2.10
C ASP A 640 37.19 -10.98 -2.66
N TYR A 641 36.64 -11.72 -3.61
CA TYR A 641 37.31 -12.81 -4.32
C TYR A 641 37.22 -12.59 -5.82
N GLU A 642 38.31 -12.89 -6.54
CA GLU A 642 38.39 -12.62 -7.99
C GLU A 642 37.72 -13.72 -8.84
N SER A 643 37.51 -14.93 -8.29
CA SER A 643 36.92 -16.04 -9.05
C SER A 643 36.00 -16.95 -8.25
N LEU A 644 34.83 -17.27 -8.82
CA LEU A 644 33.87 -18.25 -8.28
C LEU A 644 34.49 -19.64 -8.06
N ALA A 645 35.49 -20.03 -8.86
CA ALA A 645 36.16 -21.32 -8.73
C ALA A 645 36.99 -21.40 -7.43
N GLN A 646 37.76 -20.35 -7.11
CA GLN A 646 38.52 -20.28 -5.86
C GLN A 646 37.58 -20.28 -4.65
N LEU A 647 36.45 -19.57 -4.75
CA LEU A 647 35.48 -19.54 -3.67
C LEU A 647 34.85 -20.92 -3.45
N HIS A 648 34.48 -21.62 -4.52
CA HIS A 648 33.98 -23.00 -4.40
C HIS A 648 35.00 -23.92 -3.71
N THR A 649 36.29 -23.83 -4.08
CA THR A 649 37.34 -24.63 -3.41
C THR A 649 37.49 -24.29 -1.94
N LEU A 650 37.40 -23.01 -1.57
CA LEU A 650 37.46 -22.56 -0.17
C LEU A 650 36.29 -23.15 0.63
N PHE A 651 35.06 -23.04 0.12
CA PHE A 651 33.87 -23.53 0.82
C PHE A 651 33.87 -25.05 0.97
N VAL A 652 34.20 -25.79 -0.08
CA VAL A 652 34.33 -27.25 -0.01
C VAL A 652 35.44 -27.68 0.96
N SER A 653 36.57 -26.97 0.99
CA SER A 653 37.67 -27.26 1.95
C SER A 653 37.28 -27.06 3.41
N ARG A 654 36.25 -26.24 3.67
CA ARG A 654 35.67 -26.00 5.00
C ARG A 654 34.45 -26.86 5.28
N GLY A 655 34.15 -27.85 4.43
CA GLY A 655 33.10 -28.84 4.66
C GLY A 655 31.73 -28.47 4.08
N TRP A 656 31.65 -27.50 3.17
CA TRP A 656 30.39 -27.24 2.47
C TRP A 656 30.01 -28.41 1.57
N THR A 657 28.82 -28.94 1.82
CA THR A 657 28.16 -29.93 0.96
C THR A 657 27.06 -29.26 0.13
N TRP A 658 26.54 -29.99 -0.85
CA TRP A 658 25.33 -29.56 -1.57
C TRP A 658 24.15 -29.31 -0.61
N LEU A 659 24.04 -30.09 0.48
CA LEU A 659 23.03 -29.89 1.52
C LEU A 659 23.22 -28.56 2.25
N THR A 660 24.48 -28.22 2.57
CA THR A 660 24.84 -26.93 3.18
C THR A 660 24.46 -25.78 2.25
N ALA A 661 24.75 -25.91 0.95
CA ALA A 661 24.36 -24.94 -0.06
C ALA A 661 22.83 -24.74 -0.12
N VAL A 662 22.03 -25.83 -0.08
CA VAL A 662 20.56 -25.73 -0.01
C VAL A 662 20.11 -25.01 1.26
N CYS A 663 20.66 -25.36 2.42
CA CYS A 663 20.29 -24.74 3.69
C CYS A 663 20.65 -23.24 3.71
N VAL A 664 21.82 -22.86 3.18
CA VAL A 664 22.22 -21.45 3.01
C VAL A 664 21.26 -20.70 2.09
N MET A 665 20.81 -21.30 0.97
CA MET A 665 19.84 -20.67 0.08
C MET A 665 18.48 -20.46 0.76
N LEU A 666 17.96 -21.49 1.44
CA LEU A 666 16.68 -21.41 2.14
C LEU A 666 16.73 -20.44 3.31
N PHE A 667 17.82 -20.44 4.07
CA PHE A 667 18.03 -19.50 5.16
C PHE A 667 18.21 -18.07 4.65
N SER A 668 18.98 -17.87 3.57
CA SER A 668 19.10 -16.56 2.90
C SER A 668 17.74 -16.03 2.44
N LEU A 669 16.85 -16.90 1.96
CA LEU A 669 15.51 -16.51 1.56
C LEU A 669 14.60 -16.13 2.75
N MET A 670 14.73 -16.83 3.88
CA MET A 670 13.73 -16.78 4.96
C MET A 670 14.23 -16.21 6.29
N HIS A 671 15.49 -15.78 6.41
CA HIS A 671 15.99 -15.13 7.64
C HIS A 671 15.38 -13.74 7.83
N TRP A 672 15.65 -13.15 9.00
CA TRP A 672 15.21 -11.81 9.41
C TRP A 672 15.46 -10.71 8.37
N PRO A 673 14.68 -9.61 8.41
CA PRO A 673 14.92 -8.47 7.54
C PRO A 673 16.21 -7.74 7.93
N CYS A 674 16.86 -7.10 6.96
CA CYS A 674 18.02 -6.26 7.25
C CYS A 674 17.65 -5.09 8.16
N GLY A 675 18.62 -4.53 8.88
CA GLY A 675 18.38 -3.46 9.87
C GLY A 675 17.72 -2.23 9.27
N THR A 676 18.01 -1.89 8.01
CA THR A 676 17.31 -0.84 7.25
C THR A 676 15.81 -1.11 7.12
N THR A 677 15.44 -2.37 6.87
CA THR A 677 14.03 -2.79 6.78
C THR A 677 13.39 -2.78 8.17
N CYS A 678 14.06 -3.28 9.21
CA CYS A 678 13.57 -3.23 10.60
C CYS A 678 13.29 -1.78 11.07
N LEU A 679 14.21 -0.86 10.80
CA LEU A 679 14.06 0.57 11.10
C LEU A 679 12.89 1.19 10.32
N THR A 680 12.69 0.74 9.09
CA THR A 680 11.56 1.17 8.27
C THR A 680 10.24 0.66 8.82
N ILE A 681 10.16 -0.62 9.22
CA ILE A 681 8.99 -1.22 9.86
C ILE A 681 8.65 -0.48 11.15
N HIS A 682 9.65 -0.15 11.97
CA HIS A 682 9.44 0.63 13.19
C HIS A 682 8.85 2.01 12.88
N LYS A 683 9.35 2.70 11.86
CA LYS A 683 8.81 4.00 11.43
C LYS A 683 7.41 3.92 10.84
N GLU A 684 7.05 2.85 10.15
CA GLU A 684 5.70 2.67 9.58
C GLU A 684 4.67 2.22 10.63
N THR A 685 5.07 1.36 11.57
CA THR A 685 4.15 0.77 12.57
C THR A 685 4.15 1.51 13.90
N GLN A 686 5.14 2.37 14.16
CA GLN A 686 5.36 3.08 15.42
C GLN A 686 5.37 2.17 16.66
N SER A 687 5.74 0.89 16.50
CA SER A 687 5.65 -0.10 17.55
C SER A 687 6.80 -1.10 17.48
N MET A 688 7.51 -1.27 18.61
CA MET A 688 8.58 -2.25 18.74
C MET A 688 8.06 -3.70 18.66
N LYS A 689 6.81 -3.94 19.08
CA LYS A 689 6.20 -5.27 19.02
C LYS A 689 6.14 -5.80 17.59
N TRP A 690 5.72 -4.97 16.65
CA TRP A 690 5.61 -5.36 15.23
C TRP A 690 6.98 -5.51 14.57
N THR A 691 7.96 -4.67 14.93
CA THR A 691 9.35 -4.84 14.49
C THR A 691 9.95 -6.16 14.97
N LEU A 692 9.78 -6.51 16.25
CA LEU A 692 10.27 -7.79 16.79
C LEU A 692 9.57 -8.99 16.14
N LEU A 693 8.26 -8.92 15.90
CA LEU A 693 7.55 -9.97 15.17
C LEU A 693 8.04 -10.10 13.72
N SER A 694 8.33 -8.99 13.04
CA SER A 694 8.89 -9.00 11.68
C SER A 694 10.27 -9.65 11.62
N PHE A 695 11.03 -9.59 12.71
CA PHE A 695 12.30 -10.29 12.85
C PHE A 695 12.09 -11.78 13.18
N ALA A 696 11.26 -12.08 14.17
CA ALA A 696 11.07 -13.44 14.68
C ALA A 696 10.39 -14.39 13.68
N ILE A 697 9.34 -13.93 12.99
CA ILE A 697 8.53 -14.80 12.11
C ILE A 697 9.39 -15.41 10.98
N PRO A 698 10.14 -14.62 10.17
CA PRO A 698 11.03 -15.18 9.17
C PRO A 698 12.11 -16.06 9.80
N THR A 699 12.78 -15.59 10.86
CA THR A 699 13.86 -16.33 11.54
C THR A 699 13.44 -17.73 11.97
N VAL A 700 12.31 -17.86 12.66
CA VAL A 700 11.78 -19.15 13.11
C VAL A 700 11.41 -20.02 11.91
N THR A 701 10.81 -19.42 10.87
CA THR A 701 10.45 -20.15 9.64
C THR A 701 11.70 -20.68 8.93
N GLY A 702 12.75 -19.87 8.77
CA GLY A 702 14.01 -20.27 8.16
C GLY A 702 14.72 -21.37 8.94
N ILE A 703 14.80 -21.25 10.26
CA ILE A 703 15.35 -22.29 11.15
C ILE A 703 14.56 -23.60 11.01
N ALA A 704 13.23 -23.54 11.07
CA ALA A 704 12.38 -24.72 10.98
C ALA A 704 12.50 -25.41 9.61
N VAL A 705 12.51 -24.65 8.51
CA VAL A 705 12.65 -25.19 7.16
C VAL A 705 14.02 -25.83 6.97
N CYS A 706 15.11 -25.17 7.39
CA CYS A 706 16.46 -25.73 7.26
C CYS A 706 16.64 -26.98 8.14
N PHE A 707 16.11 -26.95 9.37
CA PHE A 707 16.10 -28.12 10.26
C PHE A 707 15.37 -29.32 9.64
N LEU A 708 14.18 -29.09 9.06
CA LEU A 708 13.41 -30.16 8.42
C LEU A 708 14.16 -30.74 7.21
N VAL A 709 14.74 -29.88 6.36
CA VAL A 709 15.49 -30.32 5.17
C VAL A 709 16.75 -31.10 5.59
N ALA A 710 17.56 -30.53 6.48
CA ALA A 710 18.82 -31.14 6.93
C ALA A 710 18.60 -32.51 7.57
N ASN A 711 17.62 -32.63 8.48
CA ASN A 711 17.36 -33.89 9.16
C ASN A 711 16.67 -34.92 8.26
N SER A 712 15.80 -34.50 7.34
CA SER A 712 15.19 -35.43 6.38
C SER A 712 16.25 -36.04 5.45
N VAL A 713 17.19 -35.23 4.94
CA VAL A 713 18.28 -35.71 4.06
C VAL A 713 19.22 -36.65 4.82
N ARG A 714 19.57 -36.32 6.06
CA ARG A 714 20.37 -37.20 6.94
C ARG A 714 19.67 -38.51 7.26
N LEU A 715 18.37 -38.47 7.55
CA LEU A 715 17.56 -39.67 7.84
C LEU A 715 17.41 -40.58 6.62
N LEU A 716 17.38 -40.01 5.41
CA LEU A 716 17.37 -40.74 4.15
C LEU A 716 18.77 -41.24 3.72
N GLY A 717 19.85 -40.89 4.45
CA GLY A 717 21.22 -41.29 4.12
C GLY A 717 21.77 -40.62 2.85
N LEU A 718 21.21 -39.48 2.45
CA LEU A 718 21.58 -38.74 1.22
C LEU A 718 22.58 -37.60 1.47
N ALA A 719 23.00 -37.40 2.73
CA ALA A 719 23.74 -36.23 3.21
C ALA A 719 25.22 -36.19 2.76
#